data_AF-A0A6B9FHU7-F1
#
_entry.id   AF-A0A6B9FHU7-F1
#
_cell.length_a   1.000
_cell.length_b   1.000
_cell.length_c   1.000
_cell.angle_alpha   90.00
_cell.angle_beta   90.00
_cell.angle_gamma   90.00
#
_symmetry.space_group_name_H-M   'P 1'
#
loop_
_entity.id
_entity.type
_entity.pdbx_description
1 polymer ?
#
loop_
_entity_poly.entity_id
_entity_poly.type
_entity_poly.pdbx_seq_one_letter_code
_entity_poly.pdbx_strand_id
1 'polypeptide(L)'
;MESTFESGPTKGTIALADIFAQDRNEVDDVQQFTWPVADGLMYAFRAYNSTVQSTTQKSVQPSGADGEPLPEPLQTVYETLSIELPDALKIRIGTLPLGLFGSSPALGTRLVMEDKNQKPAGREKVSEADANALFEDLAGEPFLYHVLYRQSSKLPESNEYQVTVRIFLFNPKYKISTESEYARCLRFGRECDPADSFADLGVSSSLAVIDDGYNVSWLDDDVVMPDRESGLPHFTAGQSLITGKKEFTKMQRGQYGASDLLEDRCAYTSLLAREVDLEHYVGLGTIDPGVDPWQKAPQAIGLDIDDIGADPEELLPEKMTIGVNEPIEDSEFDQALATANDGSKPHREAIKHVAIAFKSEGYDVRVVVQDTRSRPDLWVRRDDGEIFAVEVECQTRSKPASVYTNLIRQAVWGYKTISVIVAQKDDDGNTESLDTLGTWALKSLAVPMEHRDPTKTQLHNGTGTIVVDGKTMLLPEGVSESNWWVTCEAEFLLVHDGKILARGDATEPFEAFEFNLPRYYKEDDHYVVENKYGKTVQTYEDDSNIENTRVRPCHRPVDLSYLRFVEALYCYDPNTKELVQQEMTAQWDVEQASTRNEKSHQQAFEAFLVEHENDDPILERECRPFIKDWIAQLSTHDHPGNNIFGNYRKDYYPRKRISTKFGMEPSYPGVSFRYPRGLVSPDLPGLDTKPIFPDRWNIAAEDVLREPLIYGLDDRSEVKSKTADSLDTDI
;
A
#
# COMPACT_ATOMS: atom_id res chain seq x y z
N MET A 1 22.39 37.83 -21.32
CA MET A 1 20.99 38.23 -21.57
C MET A 1 20.18 37.12 -20.98
N GLU A 2 19.70 37.29 -19.75
CA GLU A 2 18.85 36.30 -19.08
C GLU A 2 17.61 36.09 -19.95
N SER A 3 17.41 34.88 -20.47
CA SER A 3 16.19 34.56 -21.20
C SER A 3 15.04 34.63 -20.21
N THR A 4 14.15 35.60 -20.40
CA THR A 4 12.92 35.75 -19.61
C THR A 4 11.99 34.57 -19.87
N PHE A 5 11.11 34.26 -18.91
CA PHE A 5 10.01 33.29 -19.05
C PHE A 5 9.13 33.56 -20.28
N GLU A 6 9.17 34.78 -20.84
CA GLU A 6 8.47 35.16 -22.08
C GLU A 6 8.86 34.30 -23.31
N SER A 7 10.05 33.71 -23.33
CA SER A 7 10.49 32.79 -24.39
C SER A 7 10.21 31.30 -24.11
N GLY A 8 9.59 30.99 -22.97
CA GLY A 8 9.38 29.62 -22.47
C GLY A 8 8.67 28.69 -23.47
N PRO A 9 7.50 29.06 -24.02
CA PRO A 9 6.78 28.23 -24.99
C PRO A 9 7.58 27.92 -26.26
N THR A 10 8.30 28.91 -26.79
CA THR A 10 9.19 28.74 -27.94
C THR A 10 10.32 27.77 -27.63
N LYS A 11 11.00 27.95 -26.48
CA LYS A 11 12.08 27.06 -26.04
C LYS A 11 11.61 25.63 -25.81
N GLY A 12 10.44 25.45 -25.18
CA GLY A 12 9.89 24.10 -24.99
C GLY A 12 9.43 23.46 -26.30
N THR A 13 8.97 24.25 -27.28
CA THR A 13 8.67 23.75 -28.62
C THR A 13 9.93 23.24 -29.34
N ILE A 14 11.02 24.00 -29.27
CA ILE A 14 12.33 23.58 -29.79
C ILE A 14 12.79 22.29 -29.08
N ALA A 15 12.69 22.25 -27.74
CA ALA A 15 13.05 21.08 -26.96
C ALA A 15 12.24 19.83 -27.37
N LEU A 16 10.93 19.96 -27.59
CA LEU A 16 10.10 18.85 -28.07
C LEU A 16 10.53 18.39 -29.46
N ALA A 17 10.74 19.31 -30.40
CA ALA A 17 11.19 18.97 -31.75
C ALA A 17 12.53 18.22 -31.71
N ASP A 18 13.48 18.68 -30.90
CA ASP A 18 14.78 18.05 -30.71
C ASP A 18 14.69 16.69 -30.04
N ILE A 19 13.77 16.47 -29.09
CA ILE A 19 13.53 15.15 -28.49
C ILE A 19 13.05 14.14 -29.55
N PHE A 20 12.15 14.56 -30.44
CA PHE A 20 11.62 13.69 -31.50
C PHE A 20 12.58 13.48 -32.68
N ALA A 21 13.50 14.43 -32.94
CA ALA A 21 14.43 14.38 -34.06
C ALA A 21 15.66 13.46 -33.85
N GLN A 22 15.77 12.79 -32.69
CA GLN A 22 16.94 11.99 -32.33
C GLN A 22 16.95 10.62 -33.05
N ASP A 23 17.81 10.50 -34.07
CA ASP A 23 17.97 9.30 -34.92
C ASP A 23 18.29 7.98 -34.16
N ARG A 24 18.71 8.05 -32.90
CA ARG A 24 19.20 6.90 -32.12
C ARG A 24 18.13 6.18 -31.30
N ASN A 25 17.04 6.86 -30.92
CA ASN A 25 15.96 6.32 -30.08
C ASN A 25 14.61 6.90 -30.53
N GLU A 26 13.75 6.09 -31.15
CA GLU A 26 12.44 6.54 -31.61
C GLU A 26 11.52 6.82 -30.40
N VAL A 27 11.44 8.09 -29.99
CA VAL A 27 10.49 8.55 -28.96
C VAL A 27 9.10 8.59 -29.58
N ASP A 28 8.20 7.74 -29.10
CA ASP A 28 6.83 7.59 -29.62
C ASP A 28 5.90 8.70 -29.12
N ASP A 29 6.05 9.07 -27.84
CA ASP A 29 5.29 10.16 -27.22
C ASP A 29 6.05 10.86 -26.10
N VAL A 30 5.75 12.14 -25.92
CA VAL A 30 6.22 12.98 -24.80
C VAL A 30 5.00 13.54 -24.07
N GLN A 31 5.01 13.51 -22.76
CA GLN A 31 3.98 14.03 -21.88
C GLN A 31 4.53 15.15 -21.03
N GLN A 32 3.77 16.24 -20.94
CA GLN A 32 3.99 17.36 -20.03
C GLN A 32 2.89 17.37 -18.97
N PHE A 33 3.27 17.53 -17.71
CA PHE A 33 2.38 17.81 -16.60
C PHE A 33 2.71 19.17 -16.00
N THR A 34 1.69 19.94 -15.67
CA THR A 34 1.85 21.26 -15.05
C THR A 34 0.82 21.49 -13.98
N TRP A 35 1.25 21.98 -12.82
CA TRP A 35 0.38 22.31 -11.71
C TRP A 35 0.95 23.48 -10.89
N PRO A 36 0.10 24.25 -10.19
CA PRO A 36 0.56 25.35 -9.35
C PRO A 36 1.17 24.84 -8.05
N VAL A 37 2.18 25.54 -7.56
CA VAL A 37 2.77 25.39 -6.21
C VAL A 37 2.73 26.74 -5.50
N ALA A 38 3.09 26.80 -4.22
CA ALA A 38 2.90 28.01 -3.40
C ALA A 38 3.54 29.28 -3.98
N ASP A 39 4.63 29.14 -4.74
CA ASP A 39 5.43 30.22 -5.30
C ASP A 39 5.58 30.17 -6.84
N GLY A 40 4.78 29.36 -7.54
CA GLY A 40 4.84 29.32 -9.00
C GLY A 40 4.16 28.11 -9.66
N LEU A 41 4.82 27.56 -10.68
CA LEU A 41 4.39 26.38 -11.43
C LEU A 41 5.47 25.31 -11.41
N MET A 42 5.01 24.08 -11.26
CA MET A 42 5.81 22.89 -11.46
C MET A 42 5.58 22.31 -12.85
N TYR A 43 6.67 21.85 -13.47
CA TYR A 43 6.66 21.21 -14.78
C TYR A 43 7.30 19.83 -14.68
N ALA A 44 6.63 18.80 -15.19
CA ALA A 44 7.20 17.47 -15.30
C ALA A 44 7.07 16.93 -16.74
N PHE A 45 8.16 16.39 -17.26
CA PHE A 45 8.23 15.80 -18.59
C PHE A 45 8.48 14.30 -18.51
N ARG A 46 7.78 13.53 -19.33
CA ARG A 46 7.93 12.07 -19.46
C ARG A 46 7.93 11.70 -20.92
N ALA A 47 8.84 10.84 -21.37
CA ALA A 47 8.82 10.29 -22.73
C ALA A 47 8.65 8.77 -22.75
N TYR A 48 8.17 8.25 -23.87
CA TYR A 48 7.89 6.83 -24.08
C TYR A 48 8.48 6.31 -25.40
N ASN A 49 8.95 5.06 -25.40
CA ASN A 49 9.43 4.32 -26.57
C ASN A 49 8.97 2.84 -26.46
N SER A 50 8.20 2.38 -27.44
CA SER A 50 7.57 1.05 -27.52
C SER A 50 8.55 -0.11 -27.71
N THR A 51 9.74 0.14 -28.27
CA THR A 51 10.79 -0.87 -28.52
C THR A 51 11.55 -1.28 -27.25
N VAL A 52 11.52 -0.44 -26.21
CA VAL A 52 12.25 -0.65 -24.94
C VAL A 52 11.38 -1.40 -23.91
N GLN A 53 10.11 -1.66 -24.23
CA GLN A 53 9.09 -2.17 -23.30
C GLN A 53 9.16 -3.67 -22.95
N SER A 54 10.10 -4.45 -23.52
CA SER A 54 10.30 -5.86 -23.13
C SER A 54 11.28 -6.08 -21.98
N THR A 55 11.90 -5.03 -21.43
CA THR A 55 13.04 -5.19 -20.51
C THR A 55 13.11 -4.20 -19.34
N THR A 56 12.25 -3.18 -19.26
CA THR A 56 12.47 -2.05 -18.34
C THR A 56 11.16 -1.44 -17.83
N GLN A 57 10.45 -2.18 -16.96
CA GLN A 57 9.57 -1.60 -15.94
C GLN A 57 10.17 -1.81 -14.53
N LYS A 58 11.50 -1.96 -14.46
CA LYS A 58 12.28 -1.66 -13.26
C LYS A 58 12.23 -0.15 -13.05
N SER A 59 12.09 0.25 -11.79
CA SER A 59 12.19 1.63 -11.34
C SER A 59 13.29 2.36 -12.10
N VAL A 60 12.98 3.57 -12.58
CA VAL A 60 14.02 4.53 -12.96
C VAL A 60 14.74 4.89 -11.67
N GLN A 61 15.72 4.06 -11.32
CA GLN A 61 16.75 4.41 -10.35
C GLN A 61 17.63 5.50 -10.97
N PRO A 62 18.29 6.34 -10.14
CA PRO A 62 19.27 7.31 -10.59
C PRO A 62 20.48 6.58 -11.21
N SER A 63 20.35 6.27 -12.50
CA SER A 63 21.38 5.76 -13.39
C SER A 63 22.36 6.90 -13.70
N GLY A 64 23.51 6.88 -13.06
CA GLY A 64 24.65 7.75 -13.37
C GLY A 64 25.99 7.28 -12.82
N ALA A 65 26.06 6.06 -12.25
CA ALA A 65 27.22 5.62 -11.48
C ALA A 65 28.36 5.01 -12.31
N ASP A 66 28.28 5.04 -13.65
CA ASP A 66 29.31 4.38 -14.48
C ASP A 66 29.66 5.09 -15.79
N GLY A 67 29.44 6.40 -15.94
CA GLY A 67 29.56 7.03 -17.27
C GLY A 67 28.68 6.31 -18.32
N GLU A 68 27.74 5.51 -17.85
CA GLU A 68 26.69 4.93 -18.64
C GLU A 68 25.54 5.92 -18.66
N PRO A 69 24.97 6.15 -19.85
CA PRO A 69 23.90 7.09 -20.09
C PRO A 69 22.66 6.85 -19.19
N LEU A 70 21.91 7.91 -18.86
CA LEU A 70 20.52 7.78 -18.38
C LEU A 70 19.76 6.80 -19.31
N PRO A 71 18.78 6.01 -18.84
CA PRO A 71 18.05 5.11 -19.71
C PRO A 71 17.31 5.92 -20.76
N GLU A 72 17.34 5.47 -22.00
CA GLU A 72 16.54 6.09 -23.04
C GLU A 72 15.06 5.74 -22.84
N PRO A 73 14.13 6.68 -23.03
CA PRO A 73 14.32 8.02 -23.58
C PRO A 73 14.59 9.14 -22.54
N LEU A 74 14.75 8.82 -21.25
CA LEU A 74 14.93 9.82 -20.19
C LEU A 74 16.21 10.64 -20.35
N GLN A 75 17.30 10.01 -20.82
CA GLN A 75 18.53 10.74 -21.12
C GLN A 75 18.32 11.83 -22.15
N THR A 76 17.79 11.45 -23.30
CA THR A 76 17.52 12.36 -24.41
C THR A 76 16.68 13.53 -23.93
N VAL A 77 15.62 13.26 -23.15
CA VAL A 77 14.76 14.31 -22.59
C VAL A 77 15.55 15.23 -21.64
N TYR A 78 16.30 14.68 -20.70
CA TYR A 78 17.06 15.48 -19.74
C TYR A 78 18.10 16.38 -20.42
N GLU A 79 18.90 15.81 -21.32
CA GLU A 79 19.95 16.55 -22.04
C GLU A 79 19.35 17.65 -22.91
N THR A 80 18.30 17.34 -23.68
CA THR A 80 17.64 18.34 -24.53
C THR A 80 17.00 19.46 -23.70
N LEU A 81 16.27 19.13 -22.62
CA LEU A 81 15.66 20.16 -21.77
C LEU A 81 16.72 21.03 -21.09
N SER A 82 17.85 20.45 -20.66
CA SER A 82 18.95 21.20 -20.03
C SER A 82 19.66 22.16 -20.99
N ILE A 83 19.63 21.88 -22.30
CA ILE A 83 20.21 22.74 -23.33
C ILE A 83 19.22 23.85 -23.72
N GLU A 84 17.96 23.48 -23.93
CA GLU A 84 16.98 24.37 -24.56
C GLU A 84 16.25 25.28 -23.56
N LEU A 85 15.93 24.77 -22.36
CA LEU A 85 15.17 25.53 -21.37
C LEU A 85 15.99 26.66 -20.72
N PRO A 86 15.35 27.72 -20.17
CA PRO A 86 16.06 28.78 -19.44
C PRO A 86 16.78 28.27 -18.19
N ASP A 87 17.98 28.81 -17.91
CA ASP A 87 18.75 28.54 -16.68
C ASP A 87 17.96 28.83 -15.38
N ALA A 88 16.90 29.65 -15.47
CA ALA A 88 16.01 29.95 -14.34
C ALA A 88 15.15 28.75 -13.90
N LEU A 89 14.97 27.73 -14.75
CA LEU A 89 14.27 26.50 -14.41
C LEU A 89 15.26 25.48 -13.87
N LYS A 90 15.14 25.14 -12.59
CA LYS A 90 15.91 24.04 -12.00
C LYS A 90 15.32 22.70 -12.44
N ILE A 91 16.08 21.93 -13.20
CA ILE A 91 15.66 20.59 -13.66
C ILE A 91 16.10 19.55 -12.63
N ARG A 92 15.18 18.66 -12.23
CA ARG A 92 15.46 17.48 -11.40
C ARG A 92 14.89 16.23 -12.05
N ILE A 93 15.45 15.08 -11.70
CA ILE A 93 14.98 13.76 -12.14
C ILE A 93 14.28 13.06 -10.99
N GLY A 94 13.12 12.46 -11.24
CA GLY A 94 12.36 11.74 -10.22
C GLY A 94 11.05 11.13 -10.72
N THR A 95 10.23 10.68 -9.78
CA THR A 95 8.95 9.99 -10.07
C THR A 95 7.78 10.86 -9.66
N LEU A 96 6.80 11.05 -10.56
CA LEU A 96 5.56 11.79 -10.26
C LEU A 96 4.43 10.82 -9.81
N PRO A 97 4.11 10.73 -8.51
CA PRO A 97 3.02 9.87 -8.02
C PRO A 97 1.65 10.51 -8.31
N LEU A 98 1.08 10.22 -9.48
CA LEU A 98 -0.21 10.77 -9.92
C LEU A 98 -1.40 10.51 -8.97
N GLY A 99 -1.27 9.58 -8.01
CA GLY A 99 -2.27 9.34 -6.97
C GLY A 99 -2.40 10.45 -5.93
N LEU A 100 -1.37 11.30 -5.77
CA LEU A 100 -1.37 12.39 -4.79
C LEU A 100 -2.26 13.57 -5.20
N PHE A 101 -2.59 13.69 -6.50
CA PHE A 101 -3.66 14.58 -6.97
C PHE A 101 -5.08 14.08 -6.63
N GLY A 102 -5.20 12.97 -5.89
CA GLY A 102 -6.46 12.41 -5.42
C GLY A 102 -7.08 11.35 -6.35
N SER A 103 -8.18 10.75 -5.91
CA SER A 103 -8.85 9.64 -6.61
C SER A 103 -9.76 10.07 -7.78
N SER A 104 -10.13 11.35 -7.84
CA SER A 104 -10.97 11.93 -8.90
C SER A 104 -10.88 13.45 -8.88
N PRO A 105 -10.91 14.11 -10.05
CA PRO A 105 -11.05 15.56 -10.10
C PRO A 105 -12.47 15.97 -9.71
N ALA A 106 -12.65 17.24 -9.37
CA ALA A 106 -13.97 17.87 -9.29
C ALA A 106 -14.54 18.07 -10.70
N LEU A 107 -13.68 18.47 -11.65
CA LEU A 107 -13.98 18.67 -13.05
C LEU A 107 -12.79 18.26 -13.92
N GLY A 108 -13.02 17.56 -15.03
CA GLY A 108 -11.99 17.22 -16.00
C GLY A 108 -12.48 17.42 -17.43
N THR A 109 -11.62 17.92 -18.31
CA THR A 109 -11.93 18.06 -19.74
C THR A 109 -10.72 17.71 -20.59
N ARG A 110 -10.97 17.37 -21.85
CA ARG A 110 -9.96 17.36 -22.91
C ARG A 110 -10.34 18.40 -23.97
N LEU A 111 -9.34 18.98 -24.62
CA LEU A 111 -9.59 19.82 -25.80
C LEU A 111 -9.98 18.94 -26.99
N VAL A 112 -10.99 19.37 -27.74
CA VAL A 112 -11.55 18.66 -28.91
C VAL A 112 -11.85 19.66 -30.03
N MET A 113 -12.04 19.16 -31.25
CA MET A 113 -12.64 19.91 -32.36
C MET A 113 -13.94 19.22 -32.79
N GLU A 114 -14.99 20.01 -32.86
CA GLU A 114 -16.34 19.52 -33.17
C GLU A 114 -16.51 19.29 -34.67
N ASP A 115 -16.08 20.23 -35.52
CA ASP A 115 -16.33 20.15 -36.96
C ASP A 115 -15.18 19.56 -37.77
N LYS A 116 -15.55 18.81 -38.82
CA LYS A 116 -14.59 18.24 -39.77
C LYS A 116 -13.97 19.36 -40.62
N ASN A 117 -12.65 19.27 -40.85
CA ASN A 117 -11.83 20.28 -41.54
C ASN A 117 -11.56 21.57 -40.76
N GLN A 118 -11.88 21.63 -39.47
CA GLN A 118 -11.30 22.64 -38.59
C GLN A 118 -9.83 22.30 -38.30
N LYS A 119 -9.01 23.34 -38.17
CA LYS A 119 -7.62 23.25 -37.73
C LYS A 119 -7.41 24.30 -36.66
N PRO A 120 -6.55 24.03 -35.66
CA PRO A 120 -6.15 25.06 -34.72
C PRO A 120 -5.65 26.30 -35.46
N ALA A 121 -6.01 27.48 -34.97
CA ALA A 121 -5.49 28.72 -35.49
C ALA A 121 -3.96 28.75 -35.31
N GLY A 122 -3.22 29.06 -36.39
CA GLY A 122 -1.77 29.09 -36.31
C GLY A 122 -1.25 30.17 -35.34
N ARG A 123 -0.11 29.93 -34.71
CA ARG A 123 0.46 30.82 -33.67
C ARG A 123 0.59 32.29 -34.08
N GLU A 124 0.90 32.56 -35.34
CA GLU A 124 1.00 33.93 -35.88
C GLU A 124 -0.33 34.71 -35.89
N LYS A 125 -1.47 34.01 -35.79
CA LYS A 125 -2.81 34.61 -35.88
C LYS A 125 -3.46 34.83 -34.52
N VAL A 126 -3.06 34.05 -33.51
CA VAL A 126 -3.65 34.05 -32.18
C VAL A 126 -2.50 33.88 -31.19
N SER A 127 -2.29 34.87 -30.32
CA SER A 127 -1.15 34.87 -29.37
C SER A 127 -1.56 34.71 -27.92
N GLU A 128 -2.86 34.87 -27.61
CA GLU A 128 -3.38 34.89 -26.23
C GLU A 128 -4.21 33.64 -25.90
N ALA A 129 -4.33 32.68 -26.82
CA ALA A 129 -5.07 31.45 -26.61
C ALA A 129 -4.12 30.27 -26.46
N ASP A 130 -3.50 30.16 -25.29
CA ASP A 130 -2.46 29.17 -25.02
C ASP A 130 -2.46 28.70 -23.57
N ALA A 131 -1.58 27.73 -23.29
CA ALA A 131 -1.43 27.15 -21.96
C ALA A 131 -1.03 28.17 -20.88
N ASN A 132 -0.32 29.24 -21.23
CA ASN A 132 0.04 30.26 -20.24
C ASN A 132 -1.16 31.13 -19.90
N ALA A 133 -2.00 31.48 -20.88
CA ALA A 133 -3.28 32.15 -20.61
C ALA A 133 -4.17 31.32 -19.67
N LEU A 134 -4.23 30.00 -19.88
CA LEU A 134 -4.89 29.08 -18.94
C LEU A 134 -4.31 29.17 -17.52
N PHE A 135 -2.99 29.17 -17.39
CA PHE A 135 -2.35 29.21 -16.08
C PHE A 135 -2.64 30.52 -15.35
N GLU A 136 -2.64 31.64 -16.06
CA GLU A 136 -3.03 32.94 -15.52
C GLU A 136 -4.50 32.96 -15.07
N ASP A 137 -5.41 32.46 -15.91
CA ASP A 137 -6.84 32.36 -15.60
C ASP A 137 -7.12 31.49 -14.36
N LEU A 138 -6.32 30.43 -14.18
CA LEU A 138 -6.45 29.45 -13.08
C LEU A 138 -5.43 29.65 -11.96
N ALA A 139 -4.73 30.79 -11.89
CA ALA A 139 -3.59 30.96 -10.99
C ALA A 139 -3.92 30.65 -9.53
N GLY A 140 -5.14 30.99 -9.08
CA GLY A 140 -5.60 30.73 -7.72
C GLY A 140 -6.27 29.37 -7.50
N GLU A 141 -6.33 28.48 -8.48
CA GLU A 141 -7.08 27.22 -8.41
C GLU A 141 -6.16 25.99 -8.40
N PRO A 142 -6.48 24.94 -7.62
CA PRO A 142 -5.73 23.69 -7.66
C PRO A 142 -6.09 22.93 -8.94
N PHE A 143 -5.19 22.97 -9.93
CA PHE A 143 -5.36 22.32 -11.22
C PHE A 143 -4.19 21.39 -11.60
N LEU A 144 -4.46 20.47 -12.52
CA LEU A 144 -3.45 19.69 -13.23
C LEU A 144 -3.70 19.81 -14.73
N TYR A 145 -2.74 20.39 -15.43
CA TYR A 145 -2.67 20.46 -16.89
C TYR A 145 -1.81 19.30 -17.39
N HIS A 146 -2.31 18.55 -18.36
CA HIS A 146 -1.63 17.41 -18.96
C HIS A 146 -1.66 17.54 -20.48
N VAL A 147 -0.49 17.42 -21.12
CA VAL A 147 -0.38 17.38 -22.58
C VAL A 147 0.38 16.14 -22.98
N LEU A 148 -0.09 15.48 -24.03
CA LEU A 148 0.60 14.36 -24.67
C LEU A 148 0.83 14.70 -26.14
N TYR A 149 2.11 14.75 -26.52
CA TYR A 149 2.61 15.02 -27.87
C TYR A 149 3.03 13.71 -28.52
N ARG A 150 2.65 13.50 -29.79
CA ARG A 150 3.09 12.37 -30.61
C ARG A 150 3.50 12.85 -31.97
N GLN A 151 4.64 12.41 -32.46
CA GLN A 151 5.03 12.63 -33.84
C GLN A 151 4.55 11.45 -34.70
N SER A 152 4.01 11.71 -35.90
CA SER A 152 3.69 10.63 -36.82
C SER A 152 3.82 11.05 -38.27
N SER A 153 4.56 10.25 -39.04
CA SER A 153 4.75 10.42 -40.49
C SER A 153 3.49 10.13 -41.32
N LYS A 154 2.39 9.70 -40.69
CA LYS A 154 1.13 9.31 -41.35
C LYS A 154 -0.01 10.32 -41.11
N LEU A 155 0.28 11.48 -40.54
CA LEU A 155 -0.73 12.51 -40.31
C LEU A 155 -1.14 13.18 -41.64
N PRO A 156 -2.41 13.61 -41.77
CA PRO A 156 -2.84 14.38 -42.91
C PRO A 156 -2.10 15.73 -42.99
N GLU A 157 -1.75 16.15 -44.21
CA GLU A 157 -1.22 17.50 -44.53
C GLU A 157 0.19 17.80 -44.01
N SER A 158 0.55 19.09 -43.90
CA SER A 158 1.81 19.59 -43.34
C SER A 158 1.85 19.55 -41.80
N ASN A 159 1.11 18.66 -41.15
CA ASN A 159 1.06 18.56 -39.69
C ASN A 159 2.02 17.47 -39.25
N GLU A 160 2.91 17.79 -38.30
CA GLU A 160 3.92 16.86 -37.81
C GLU A 160 3.49 16.17 -36.49
N TYR A 161 2.58 16.78 -35.73
CA TYR A 161 2.24 16.36 -34.38
C TYR A 161 0.74 16.09 -34.16
N GLN A 162 0.46 15.12 -33.31
CA GLN A 162 -0.82 14.93 -32.65
C GLN A 162 -0.69 15.32 -31.18
N VAL A 163 -1.57 16.19 -30.70
CA VAL A 163 -1.55 16.77 -29.36
C VAL A 163 -2.84 16.44 -28.63
N THR A 164 -2.75 15.84 -27.44
CA THR A 164 -3.88 15.63 -26.54
C THR A 164 -3.70 16.49 -25.31
N VAL A 165 -4.58 17.48 -25.13
CA VAL A 165 -4.58 18.36 -23.96
C VAL A 165 -5.72 17.97 -23.03
N ARG A 166 -5.42 17.81 -21.74
CA ARG A 166 -6.37 17.52 -20.67
C ARG A 166 -6.16 18.46 -19.50
N ILE A 167 -7.25 18.89 -18.91
CA ILE A 167 -7.25 19.88 -17.82
C ILE A 167 -8.16 19.38 -16.71
N PHE A 168 -7.63 19.35 -15.48
CA PHE A 168 -8.33 18.85 -14.31
C PHE A 168 -8.34 19.89 -13.20
N LEU A 169 -9.52 20.15 -12.63
CA LEU A 169 -9.70 21.01 -11.46
C LEU A 169 -10.04 20.18 -10.23
N PHE A 170 -9.45 20.52 -9.10
CA PHE A 170 -9.63 19.78 -7.84
C PHE A 170 -10.45 20.54 -6.79
N ASN A 171 -10.73 21.83 -7.01
CA ASN A 171 -11.58 22.60 -6.10
C ASN A 171 -13.01 22.04 -6.09
N PRO A 172 -13.53 21.58 -4.94
CA PRO A 172 -14.85 20.97 -4.85
C PRO A 172 -16.01 21.86 -5.32
N LYS A 173 -15.83 23.19 -5.41
CA LYS A 173 -16.87 24.11 -5.90
C LYS A 173 -17.33 23.79 -7.32
N TYR A 174 -16.44 23.25 -8.16
CA TYR A 174 -16.75 22.88 -9.55
C TYR A 174 -17.46 21.53 -9.70
N LYS A 175 -17.65 20.79 -8.60
CA LYS A 175 -18.16 19.42 -8.63
C LYS A 175 -19.67 19.39 -8.85
N ILE A 176 -20.11 18.63 -9.85
CA ILE A 176 -21.52 18.33 -10.10
C ILE A 176 -21.86 16.95 -9.51
N SER A 177 -22.61 16.93 -8.42
CA SER A 177 -22.92 15.72 -7.66
C SER A 177 -24.36 15.23 -7.87
N THR A 178 -25.27 16.13 -8.24
CA THR A 178 -26.71 15.84 -8.38
C THR A 178 -27.26 16.27 -9.74
N GLU A 179 -28.38 15.66 -10.12
CA GLU A 179 -29.05 15.96 -11.38
C GLU A 179 -29.53 17.41 -11.44
N SER A 180 -30.02 17.96 -10.32
CA SER A 180 -30.43 19.36 -10.21
C SER A 180 -29.26 20.35 -10.36
N GLU A 181 -28.07 20.00 -9.84
CA GLU A 181 -26.85 20.78 -10.10
C GLU A 181 -26.48 20.75 -11.58
N TYR A 182 -26.64 19.59 -12.24
CA TYR A 182 -26.39 19.49 -13.67
C TYR A 182 -27.43 20.23 -14.52
N ALA A 183 -28.71 20.17 -14.15
CA ALA A 183 -29.76 20.94 -14.80
C ALA A 183 -29.48 22.46 -14.71
N ARG A 184 -28.94 22.93 -13.57
CA ARG A 184 -28.48 24.31 -13.41
C ARG A 184 -27.30 24.61 -14.34
N CYS A 185 -26.31 23.72 -14.41
CA CYS A 185 -25.18 23.83 -15.32
C CYS A 185 -25.63 23.95 -16.79
N LEU A 186 -26.53 23.10 -17.27
CA LEU A 186 -27.03 23.15 -18.65
C LEU A 186 -27.79 24.45 -18.97
N ARG A 187 -28.43 25.08 -17.97
CA ARG A 187 -29.14 26.36 -18.17
C ARG A 187 -28.24 27.57 -18.18
N PHE A 188 -27.25 27.59 -17.28
CA PHE A 188 -26.47 28.79 -16.98
C PHE A 188 -25.02 28.71 -17.43
N GLY A 189 -24.62 27.57 -18.00
CA GLY A 189 -23.23 27.25 -18.28
C GLY A 189 -22.51 26.68 -17.06
N ARG A 190 -21.31 26.14 -17.30
CA ARG A 190 -20.39 25.73 -16.23
C ARG A 190 -19.85 26.96 -15.51
N GLU A 191 -19.58 26.81 -14.22
CA GLU A 191 -18.94 27.88 -13.42
C GLU A 191 -17.52 28.18 -13.95
N CYS A 192 -16.86 27.18 -14.52
CA CYS A 192 -15.59 27.31 -15.21
C CYS A 192 -15.50 26.21 -16.27
N ASP A 193 -15.16 26.57 -17.51
CA ASP A 193 -14.67 25.63 -18.51
C ASP A 193 -13.20 25.96 -18.82
N PRO A 194 -12.24 25.14 -18.39
CA PRO A 194 -10.82 25.41 -18.64
C PRO A 194 -10.42 25.44 -20.12
N ALA A 195 -11.28 25.01 -21.04
CA ALA A 195 -11.01 25.14 -22.46
C ALA A 195 -11.23 26.57 -23.00
N ASP A 196 -11.88 27.46 -22.24
CA ASP A 196 -12.19 28.82 -22.67
C ASP A 196 -10.91 29.62 -23.02
N SER A 197 -9.81 29.40 -22.29
CA SER A 197 -8.51 30.02 -22.58
C SER A 197 -7.90 29.56 -23.91
N PHE A 198 -8.47 28.55 -24.57
CA PHE A 198 -8.08 28.07 -25.91
C PHE A 198 -9.11 28.35 -26.99
N ALA A 199 -10.26 28.98 -26.66
CA ALA A 199 -11.40 29.08 -27.57
C ALA A 199 -11.05 29.75 -28.92
N ASP A 200 -10.18 30.77 -28.91
CA ASP A 200 -9.76 31.47 -30.13
C ASP A 200 -8.89 30.61 -31.07
N LEU A 201 -8.38 29.45 -30.60
CA LEU A 201 -7.77 28.45 -31.48
C LEU A 201 -8.79 27.71 -32.34
N GLY A 202 -10.09 27.84 -32.05
CA GLY A 202 -11.14 27.06 -32.68
C GLY A 202 -11.25 25.64 -32.12
N VAL A 203 -10.86 25.45 -30.86
CA VAL A 203 -11.05 24.20 -30.11
C VAL A 203 -12.13 24.40 -29.06
N SER A 204 -12.76 23.29 -28.67
CA SER A 204 -13.83 23.24 -27.68
C SER A 204 -13.44 22.27 -26.55
N SER A 205 -14.24 22.24 -25.50
CA SER A 205 -14.08 21.31 -24.39
C SER A 205 -14.90 20.04 -24.63
N SER A 206 -14.39 18.89 -24.21
CA SER A 206 -15.20 17.67 -24.23
C SER A 206 -16.46 17.75 -23.38
N LEU A 207 -16.47 18.65 -22.39
CA LEU A 207 -17.63 18.88 -21.53
C LEU A 207 -18.73 19.62 -22.29
N ALA A 208 -18.39 20.62 -23.10
CA ALA A 208 -19.35 21.31 -23.97
C ALA A 208 -20.03 20.33 -24.93
N VAL A 209 -19.26 19.43 -25.58
CA VAL A 209 -19.80 18.39 -26.46
C VAL A 209 -20.71 17.39 -25.75
N ILE A 210 -20.43 17.11 -24.47
CA ILE A 210 -21.27 16.25 -23.63
C ILE A 210 -22.55 17.00 -23.24
N ASP A 211 -22.42 18.25 -22.80
CA ASP A 211 -23.53 19.10 -22.35
C ASP A 211 -24.54 19.36 -23.47
N ASP A 212 -24.08 19.58 -24.70
CA ASP A 212 -24.92 19.70 -25.91
C ASP A 212 -25.74 18.44 -26.23
N GLY A 213 -25.38 17.30 -25.65
CA GLY A 213 -26.14 16.06 -25.77
C GLY A 213 -27.20 15.84 -24.69
N TYR A 214 -27.38 16.79 -23.78
CA TYR A 214 -28.41 16.75 -22.73
C TYR A 214 -29.35 17.95 -22.81
N ASN A 215 -30.61 17.70 -22.45
CA ASN A 215 -31.64 18.72 -22.33
C ASN A 215 -32.24 18.73 -20.92
N VAL A 216 -32.69 19.91 -20.49
CA VAL A 216 -33.50 20.04 -19.28
C VAL A 216 -34.98 19.89 -19.66
N SER A 217 -35.71 19.07 -18.90
CA SER A 217 -37.12 18.82 -19.15
C SER A 217 -37.95 20.11 -19.06
N TRP A 218 -38.78 20.37 -20.07
CA TRP A 218 -39.72 21.50 -20.08
C TRP A 218 -40.87 21.34 -19.07
N LEU A 219 -41.04 20.13 -18.51
CA LEU A 219 -42.08 19.81 -17.51
C LEU A 219 -41.57 19.88 -16.07
N ASP A 220 -40.27 19.65 -15.87
CA ASP A 220 -39.63 19.62 -14.56
C ASP A 220 -38.23 20.20 -14.68
N ASP A 221 -38.05 21.33 -14.02
CA ASP A 221 -36.85 22.11 -14.16
C ASP A 221 -35.61 21.45 -13.55
N ASP A 222 -35.74 20.37 -12.78
CA ASP A 222 -34.62 19.67 -12.16
C ASP A 222 -34.26 18.35 -12.85
N VAL A 223 -34.97 17.98 -13.92
CA VAL A 223 -34.78 16.70 -14.62
C VAL A 223 -33.95 16.88 -15.89
N VAL A 224 -32.87 16.10 -15.99
CA VAL A 224 -31.96 16.09 -17.14
C VAL A 224 -32.18 14.84 -17.96
N MET A 225 -32.41 15.02 -19.26
CA MET A 225 -32.65 13.93 -20.20
C MET A 225 -31.60 13.97 -21.31
N PRO A 226 -30.95 12.84 -21.63
CA PRO A 226 -30.10 12.78 -22.80
C PRO A 226 -30.94 12.91 -24.07
N ASP A 227 -30.38 13.56 -25.08
CA ASP A 227 -31.05 13.71 -26.37
C ASP A 227 -31.21 12.34 -27.01
N ARG A 228 -32.36 12.09 -27.65
CA ARG A 228 -32.67 10.76 -28.19
C ARG A 228 -31.66 10.26 -29.21
N GLU A 229 -31.06 11.19 -29.94
CA GLU A 229 -30.05 10.91 -30.95
C GLU A 229 -28.63 10.93 -30.38
N SER A 230 -28.48 11.23 -29.08
CA SER A 230 -27.16 11.46 -28.51
C SER A 230 -26.34 10.20 -28.20
N GLY A 231 -27.02 9.10 -27.90
CA GLY A 231 -26.39 7.90 -27.35
C GLY A 231 -25.85 8.06 -25.92
N LEU A 232 -26.11 9.19 -25.26
CA LEU A 232 -25.68 9.45 -23.89
C LEU A 232 -26.60 8.73 -22.87
N PRO A 233 -26.04 8.21 -21.77
CA PRO A 233 -26.83 7.59 -20.72
C PRO A 233 -27.59 8.64 -19.88
N HIS A 234 -28.54 8.21 -19.05
CA HIS A 234 -29.11 9.09 -18.02
C HIS A 234 -28.06 9.55 -17.00
N PHE A 235 -28.32 10.69 -16.35
CA PHE A 235 -27.41 11.35 -15.40
C PHE A 235 -26.69 10.38 -14.44
N THR A 236 -27.44 9.50 -13.75
CA THR A 236 -26.89 8.55 -12.77
C THR A 236 -25.83 7.60 -13.35
N ALA A 237 -25.97 7.21 -14.62
CA ALA A 237 -25.01 6.36 -15.31
C ALA A 237 -23.96 7.18 -16.11
N GLY A 238 -24.25 8.44 -16.42
CA GLY A 238 -23.41 9.37 -17.18
C GLY A 238 -22.50 10.27 -16.34
N GLN A 239 -22.62 10.25 -15.01
CA GLN A 239 -21.91 11.18 -14.13
C GLN A 239 -20.40 11.24 -14.39
N SER A 240 -19.76 10.10 -14.67
CA SER A 240 -18.30 10.06 -14.93
C SER A 240 -17.87 10.78 -16.22
N LEU A 241 -18.78 10.95 -17.18
CA LEU A 241 -18.59 11.75 -18.39
C LEU A 241 -18.78 13.24 -18.07
N ILE A 242 -19.85 13.57 -17.34
CA ILE A 242 -20.22 14.94 -16.96
C ILE A 242 -19.15 15.62 -16.10
N THR A 243 -18.48 14.85 -15.23
CA THR A 243 -17.42 15.36 -14.35
C THR A 243 -16.01 15.16 -14.92
N GLY A 244 -15.87 14.50 -16.07
CA GLY A 244 -14.56 14.19 -16.65
C GLY A 244 -13.72 13.14 -15.90
N LYS A 245 -14.29 12.43 -14.93
CA LYS A 245 -13.58 11.39 -14.15
C LYS A 245 -12.94 10.34 -15.06
N LYS A 246 -13.61 10.00 -16.18
CA LYS A 246 -13.09 9.03 -17.14
C LYS A 246 -11.81 9.51 -17.83
N GLU A 247 -11.68 10.79 -18.14
CA GLU A 247 -10.47 11.35 -18.74
C GLU A 247 -9.31 11.38 -17.74
N PHE A 248 -9.58 11.61 -16.45
CA PHE A 248 -8.56 11.54 -15.40
C PHE A 248 -8.02 10.13 -15.23
N THR A 249 -8.89 9.12 -15.15
CA THR A 249 -8.46 7.71 -15.08
C THR A 249 -7.65 7.29 -16.32
N LYS A 250 -8.01 7.79 -17.50
CA LYS A 250 -7.25 7.54 -18.73
C LYS A 250 -5.87 8.18 -18.71
N MET A 251 -5.77 9.42 -18.23
CA MET A 251 -4.49 10.11 -18.03
C MET A 251 -3.59 9.32 -17.09
N GLN A 252 -4.10 8.87 -15.94
CA GLN A 252 -3.33 8.06 -14.97
C GLN A 252 -2.81 6.75 -15.58
N ARG A 253 -3.51 6.20 -16.58
CA ARG A 253 -3.12 5.00 -17.34
C ARG A 253 -2.25 5.30 -18.57
N GLY A 254 -1.87 6.55 -18.80
CA GLY A 254 -1.11 6.98 -19.98
C GLY A 254 -1.85 6.78 -21.32
N GLN A 255 -3.18 6.70 -21.30
CA GLN A 255 -3.97 6.47 -22.52
C GLN A 255 -4.20 7.77 -23.29
N TYR A 256 -3.92 7.77 -24.60
CA TYR A 256 -4.13 8.94 -25.48
C TYR A 256 -5.58 9.03 -26.03
N GLY A 257 -6.19 7.88 -26.35
CA GLY A 257 -7.48 7.83 -27.05
C GLY A 257 -8.68 8.36 -26.24
N ALA A 258 -9.64 8.98 -26.92
CA ALA A 258 -10.91 9.34 -26.30
C ALA A 258 -11.82 8.12 -26.16
N SER A 259 -12.99 8.29 -25.54
CA SER A 259 -13.97 7.20 -25.56
C SER A 259 -14.64 7.17 -26.92
N ASP A 260 -15.09 5.99 -27.36
CA ASP A 260 -15.85 5.83 -28.61
C ASP A 260 -16.96 6.89 -28.74
N LEU A 261 -17.67 7.18 -27.66
CA LEU A 261 -18.67 8.25 -27.58
C LEU A 261 -18.14 9.64 -28.03
N LEU A 262 -16.93 10.02 -27.62
CA LEU A 262 -16.32 11.30 -27.99
C LEU A 262 -15.74 11.23 -29.41
N GLU A 263 -15.18 10.09 -29.82
CA GLU A 263 -14.70 9.87 -31.19
C GLU A 263 -15.86 9.92 -32.21
N ASP A 264 -17.05 9.46 -31.83
CA ASP A 264 -18.25 9.51 -32.66
C ASP A 264 -18.84 10.92 -32.78
N ARG A 265 -18.60 11.77 -31.77
CA ARG A 265 -19.19 13.13 -31.64
C ARG A 265 -18.28 14.25 -32.11
N CYS A 266 -16.97 14.07 -31.95
CA CYS A 266 -15.98 15.08 -32.32
C CYS A 266 -15.36 14.71 -33.66
N ALA A 267 -15.05 15.70 -34.47
CA ALA A 267 -14.22 15.47 -35.64
C ALA A 267 -12.80 15.03 -35.26
N TYR A 268 -12.26 15.65 -34.21
CA TYR A 268 -10.95 15.32 -33.67
C TYR A 268 -10.96 15.41 -32.16
N THR A 269 -10.62 14.31 -31.50
CA THR A 269 -10.43 14.28 -30.05
C THR A 269 -8.98 14.58 -29.66
N SER A 270 -8.06 14.47 -30.62
CA SER A 270 -6.66 14.83 -30.49
C SER A 270 -6.33 15.83 -31.60
N LEU A 271 -5.73 16.95 -31.23
CA LEU A 271 -5.48 18.08 -32.10
C LEU A 271 -4.32 17.77 -33.06
N LEU A 272 -4.43 18.21 -34.30
CA LEU A 272 -3.33 18.14 -35.26
C LEU A 272 -2.60 19.48 -35.23
N ALA A 273 -1.28 19.44 -35.06
CA ALA A 273 -0.46 20.64 -34.92
C ALA A 273 0.76 20.58 -35.84
N ARG A 274 1.13 21.75 -36.35
CA ARG A 274 2.46 21.97 -36.92
C ARG A 274 3.45 22.19 -35.79
N GLU A 275 4.74 22.00 -36.04
CA GLU A 275 5.78 22.30 -35.04
C GLU A 275 5.64 23.71 -34.43
N VAL A 276 5.47 24.73 -35.27
CA VAL A 276 5.29 26.13 -34.83
C VAL A 276 4.02 26.37 -34.00
N ASP A 277 3.02 25.50 -34.14
CA ASP A 277 1.76 25.63 -33.41
C ASP A 277 1.80 24.90 -32.05
N LEU A 278 2.89 24.17 -31.74
CA LEU A 278 3.08 23.55 -30.43
C LEU A 278 3.18 24.59 -29.30
N GLU A 279 3.64 25.80 -29.61
CA GLU A 279 3.74 26.91 -28.64
C GLU A 279 2.41 27.23 -27.94
N HIS A 280 1.27 26.93 -28.58
CA HIS A 280 -0.03 27.08 -27.94
C HIS A 280 -0.25 26.14 -26.76
N TYR A 281 0.37 24.96 -26.78
CA TYR A 281 0.11 23.91 -25.82
C TYR A 281 1.26 23.72 -24.83
N VAL A 282 2.48 24.12 -25.19
CA VAL A 282 3.65 24.08 -24.32
C VAL A 282 3.55 25.20 -23.29
N GLY A 283 3.01 24.89 -22.12
CA GLY A 283 2.92 25.83 -21.01
C GLY A 283 4.24 25.85 -20.24
N LEU A 284 5.10 26.84 -20.48
CA LEU A 284 6.35 27.05 -19.74
C LEU A 284 6.45 28.51 -19.27
N GLY A 285 5.35 29.01 -18.68
CA GLY A 285 5.24 30.35 -18.11
C GLY A 285 5.55 30.41 -16.61
N THR A 286 4.99 31.41 -15.95
CA THR A 286 5.03 31.55 -14.49
C THR A 286 3.75 32.24 -14.05
N ILE A 287 3.30 31.98 -12.82
CA ILE A 287 2.17 32.65 -12.19
C ILE A 287 2.52 32.97 -10.74
N ASP A 288 1.84 33.95 -10.16
CA ASP A 288 1.85 34.19 -8.71
C ASP A 288 0.47 33.84 -8.16
N PRO A 289 0.29 32.65 -7.55
CA PRO A 289 -0.98 32.24 -6.98
C PRO A 289 -1.36 33.07 -5.73
N GLY A 290 -0.40 33.79 -5.12
CA GLY A 290 -0.55 34.58 -3.90
C GLY A 290 -0.76 33.79 -2.61
N VAL A 291 -1.47 32.66 -2.68
CA VAL A 291 -1.69 31.68 -1.60
C VAL A 291 -1.67 30.30 -2.23
N ASP A 292 -1.15 29.30 -1.50
CA ASP A 292 -1.18 27.90 -1.92
C ASP A 292 -2.59 27.46 -2.41
N PRO A 293 -2.77 27.20 -3.72
CA PRO A 293 -4.06 26.84 -4.28
C PRO A 293 -4.61 25.51 -3.77
N TRP A 294 -3.73 24.60 -3.31
CA TRP A 294 -4.12 23.25 -2.86
C TRP A 294 -4.86 23.25 -1.52
N GLN A 295 -4.81 24.36 -0.76
CA GLN A 295 -5.67 24.56 0.40
C GLN A 295 -7.17 24.50 0.05
N LYS A 296 -7.54 24.78 -1.21
CA LYS A 296 -8.92 24.69 -1.71
C LYS A 296 -9.34 23.27 -2.10
N ALA A 297 -8.42 22.30 -2.08
CA ALA A 297 -8.66 20.92 -2.48
C ALA A 297 -8.08 19.93 -1.43
N PRO A 298 -8.71 19.75 -0.26
CA PRO A 298 -8.17 18.93 0.83
C PRO A 298 -7.98 17.44 0.49
N GLN A 299 -8.54 16.97 -0.61
CA GLN A 299 -8.42 15.59 -1.11
C GLN A 299 -7.27 15.38 -2.12
N ALA A 300 -6.51 16.43 -2.44
CA ALA A 300 -5.44 16.42 -3.43
C ALA A 300 -4.26 17.28 -2.93
N ILE A 301 -3.04 16.95 -3.38
CA ILE A 301 -1.83 17.65 -2.99
C ILE A 301 -1.07 18.06 -4.26
N GLY A 302 -0.65 19.31 -4.33
CA GLY A 302 0.33 19.78 -5.30
C GLY A 302 1.72 19.61 -4.72
N LEU A 303 2.49 18.71 -5.33
CA LEU A 303 3.84 18.40 -4.88
C LEU A 303 4.81 19.50 -5.29
N ASP A 304 5.76 19.82 -4.41
CA ASP A 304 6.86 20.73 -4.72
C ASP A 304 8.04 19.97 -5.36
N ILE A 305 9.01 20.69 -5.91
CA ILE A 305 10.21 20.13 -6.55
C ILE A 305 11.04 19.26 -5.60
N ASP A 306 11.02 19.58 -4.30
CA ASP A 306 11.73 18.82 -3.26
C ASP A 306 11.00 17.51 -2.88
N ASP A 307 9.69 17.40 -3.17
CA ASP A 307 8.92 16.17 -2.94
C ASP A 307 9.09 15.16 -4.09
N ILE A 308 9.61 15.59 -5.24
CA ILE A 308 9.56 14.82 -6.50
C ILE A 308 10.94 14.44 -7.04
N GLY A 309 12.01 15.21 -6.81
CA GLY A 309 13.30 14.96 -7.45
C GLY A 309 14.55 15.37 -6.66
N ALA A 310 15.70 14.78 -7.04
CA ALA A 310 17.02 15.07 -6.49
C ALA A 310 17.89 15.92 -7.44
N ASP A 311 18.93 16.58 -6.90
CA ASP A 311 19.86 17.43 -7.67
C ASP A 311 20.83 16.57 -8.51
N PRO A 312 21.01 16.82 -9.82
CA PRO A 312 21.90 16.02 -10.67
C PRO A 312 23.38 16.08 -10.27
N GLU A 313 23.85 17.19 -9.67
CA GLU A 313 25.26 17.37 -9.32
C GLU A 313 25.68 16.67 -8.00
N GLU A 314 24.73 16.18 -7.19
CA GLU A 314 25.01 15.34 -6.00
C GLU A 314 25.13 13.84 -6.34
N LEU A 315 25.04 13.47 -7.62
CA LEU A 315 25.18 12.09 -8.09
C LEU A 315 26.62 11.75 -8.50
N LEU A 316 27.55 11.51 -7.55
CA LEU A 316 28.82 10.77 -7.81
C LEU A 316 29.48 10.20 -6.51
N PRO A 317 30.25 9.07 -6.57
CA PRO A 317 29.87 7.80 -5.93
C PRO A 317 30.96 7.11 -5.07
N GLU A 318 30.64 5.96 -4.46
CA GLU A 318 31.58 4.84 -4.24
C GLU A 318 30.99 3.52 -4.80
N LYS A 319 31.85 2.70 -5.43
CA LYS A 319 31.53 1.70 -6.46
C LYS A 319 31.70 0.25 -5.96
N MET A 320 30.85 -0.69 -6.38
CA MET A 320 31.31 -2.01 -6.86
C MET A 320 30.22 -2.78 -7.64
N THR A 321 30.57 -3.14 -8.87
CA THR A 321 29.97 -4.23 -9.65
C THR A 321 30.85 -5.47 -9.50
N ILE A 322 30.29 -6.63 -9.14
CA ILE A 322 30.90 -7.94 -9.42
C ILE A 322 29.80 -8.86 -9.97
N GLY A 323 29.95 -9.27 -11.24
CA GLY A 323 29.43 -10.56 -11.67
C GLY A 323 30.24 -11.65 -10.96
N VAL A 324 29.56 -12.68 -10.42
CA VAL A 324 30.14 -13.76 -9.61
C VAL A 324 31.48 -14.24 -10.17
N ASN A 325 32.61 -13.75 -9.63
CA ASN A 325 33.98 -14.28 -9.70
C ASN A 325 35.01 -13.23 -9.18
N GLU A 326 35.04 -12.91 -7.90
CA GLU A 326 36.28 -12.62 -7.16
C GLU A 326 36.02 -12.74 -5.64
N PRO A 327 37.02 -13.14 -4.82
CA PRO A 327 36.82 -13.59 -3.44
C PRO A 327 36.47 -12.45 -2.49
N ILE A 328 35.61 -12.78 -1.52
CA ILE A 328 35.19 -11.93 -0.40
C ILE A 328 36.39 -11.64 0.50
N GLU A 329 36.65 -10.37 0.86
CA GLU A 329 37.47 -10.07 2.05
C GLU A 329 36.58 -10.24 3.30
N ASP A 330 36.82 -11.36 3.97
CA ASP A 330 36.10 -11.91 5.13
C ASP A 330 36.07 -11.03 6.41
N SER A 331 36.57 -9.80 6.41
CA SER A 331 36.95 -9.13 7.67
C SER A 331 35.81 -8.54 8.53
N GLU A 332 34.66 -8.15 7.97
CA GLU A 332 33.49 -7.70 8.75
C GLU A 332 32.46 -8.82 9.04
N PHE A 333 32.61 -9.98 8.39
CA PHE A 333 31.69 -11.12 8.51
C PHE A 333 32.28 -12.31 9.29
N ASP A 334 33.59 -12.33 9.56
CA ASP A 334 34.30 -13.35 10.35
C ASP A 334 34.29 -13.10 11.87
N GLN A 335 33.16 -12.66 12.43
CA GLN A 335 32.97 -12.81 13.86
C GLN A 335 32.37 -14.19 14.14
N ALA A 336 33.18 -15.03 14.78
CA ALA A 336 32.80 -16.38 15.20
C ALA A 336 31.45 -16.36 15.94
N LEU A 337 30.63 -17.40 15.68
CA LEU A 337 29.35 -17.67 16.36
C LEU A 337 29.48 -17.37 17.86
N ALA A 338 28.91 -16.26 18.30
CA ALA A 338 29.05 -15.81 19.68
C ALA A 338 27.82 -16.19 20.50
N THR A 339 26.64 -16.33 19.86
CA THR A 339 25.39 -16.64 20.57
C THR A 339 24.49 -17.62 19.82
N ALA A 340 23.56 -18.27 20.52
CA ALA A 340 22.60 -19.23 19.93
C ALA A 340 21.52 -18.55 19.07
N ASN A 341 21.38 -17.22 19.14
CA ASN A 341 20.39 -16.44 18.39
C ASN A 341 20.86 -16.07 16.97
N ASP A 342 22.15 -16.25 16.71
CA ASP A 342 22.93 -15.89 15.52
C ASP A 342 22.38 -16.36 14.16
N GLY A 343 21.28 -17.12 14.14
CA GLY A 343 20.72 -17.72 12.93
C GLY A 343 21.60 -18.83 12.36
N SER A 344 21.05 -19.61 11.44
CA SER A 344 21.86 -20.54 10.65
C SER A 344 22.71 -19.77 9.62
N LYS A 345 23.82 -20.33 9.14
CA LYS A 345 24.61 -19.71 8.04
C LYS A 345 23.71 -19.32 6.83
N PRO A 346 22.76 -20.16 6.38
CA PRO A 346 21.77 -19.77 5.37
C PRO A 346 20.93 -18.54 5.74
N HIS A 347 20.52 -18.40 7.01
CA HIS A 347 19.73 -17.27 7.49
C HIS A 347 20.53 -15.96 7.44
N ARG A 348 21.81 -15.99 7.88
CA ARG A 348 22.70 -14.82 7.75
C ARG A 348 22.93 -14.40 6.31
N GLU A 349 23.16 -15.37 5.42
CA GLU A 349 23.33 -15.09 3.99
C GLU A 349 22.05 -14.50 3.37
N ALA A 350 20.87 -15.00 3.77
CA ALA A 350 19.59 -14.42 3.36
C ALA A 350 19.44 -12.98 3.87
N ILE A 351 19.71 -12.71 5.16
CA ILE A 351 19.67 -11.34 5.72
C ILE A 351 20.61 -10.41 4.94
N LYS A 352 21.83 -10.85 4.60
CA LYS A 352 22.75 -10.04 3.80
C LYS A 352 22.18 -9.70 2.43
N HIS A 353 21.65 -10.70 1.72
CA HIS A 353 21.10 -10.47 0.38
C HIS A 353 19.82 -9.62 0.41
N VAL A 354 18.97 -9.82 1.42
CA VAL A 354 17.78 -8.99 1.65
C VAL A 354 18.18 -7.55 1.98
N ALA A 355 19.19 -7.35 2.83
CA ALA A 355 19.73 -6.03 3.13
C ALA A 355 20.27 -5.35 1.87
N ILE A 356 20.98 -6.09 1.03
CA ILE A 356 21.49 -5.60 -0.26
C ILE A 356 20.32 -5.21 -1.18
N ALA A 357 19.27 -6.02 -1.24
CA ALA A 357 18.08 -5.74 -2.05
C ALA A 357 17.36 -4.45 -1.58
N PHE A 358 17.07 -4.30 -0.28
CA PHE A 358 16.44 -3.07 0.23
C PHE A 358 17.35 -1.84 0.07
N LYS A 359 18.67 -1.96 0.27
CA LYS A 359 19.61 -0.87 -0.04
C LYS A 359 19.54 -0.50 -1.52
N SER A 360 19.44 -1.50 -2.39
CA SER A 360 19.31 -1.27 -3.82
C SER A 360 18.01 -0.56 -4.17
N GLU A 361 16.91 -0.80 -3.46
CA GLU A 361 15.62 -0.11 -3.63
C GLU A 361 15.58 1.32 -3.06
N GLY A 362 16.69 1.83 -2.51
CA GLY A 362 16.79 3.19 -1.97
C GLY A 362 16.51 3.30 -0.48
N TYR A 363 16.26 2.20 0.23
CA TYR A 363 16.08 2.25 1.68
C TYR A 363 17.41 2.51 2.39
N ASP A 364 17.39 3.36 3.42
CA ASP A 364 18.44 3.39 4.41
C ASP A 364 18.32 2.13 5.27
N VAL A 365 19.19 1.13 5.03
CA VAL A 365 19.14 -0.17 5.70
C VAL A 365 20.19 -0.29 6.79
N ARG A 366 19.75 -0.79 7.95
CA ARG A 366 20.62 -1.29 9.01
C ARG A 366 20.40 -2.77 9.25
N VAL A 367 21.45 -3.56 9.03
CA VAL A 367 21.55 -4.91 9.57
C VAL A 367 21.80 -4.81 11.07
N VAL A 368 20.94 -5.45 11.84
CA VAL A 368 21.10 -5.50 13.28
C VAL A 368 22.10 -6.60 13.61
N VAL A 369 23.30 -6.22 14.07
CA VAL A 369 24.24 -7.19 14.64
C VAL A 369 23.61 -7.69 15.94
N GLN A 370 23.21 -8.95 15.95
CA GLN A 370 22.51 -9.54 17.08
C GLN A 370 23.41 -9.52 18.32
N ASP A 371 22.96 -8.83 19.36
CA ASP A 371 23.36 -9.09 20.73
C ASP A 371 22.36 -10.06 21.36
N THR A 372 22.54 -10.45 22.62
CA THR A 372 21.62 -11.35 23.34
C THR A 372 20.19 -10.81 23.50
N ARG A 373 19.85 -9.67 22.87
CA ARG A 373 18.53 -9.02 22.91
C ARG A 373 17.76 -9.31 21.64
N SER A 374 16.46 -9.54 21.78
CA SER A 374 15.56 -9.81 20.65
C SER A 374 15.27 -8.52 19.87
N ARG A 375 15.63 -8.50 18.59
CA ARG A 375 15.54 -7.35 17.66
C ARG A 375 15.12 -7.85 16.27
N PRO A 376 14.52 -7.01 15.42
CA PRO A 376 14.27 -7.41 14.04
C PRO A 376 15.59 -7.63 13.29
N ASP A 377 15.56 -8.47 12.26
CA ASP A 377 16.74 -8.76 11.45
C ASP A 377 17.31 -7.51 10.77
N LEU A 378 16.43 -6.64 10.26
CA LEU A 378 16.82 -5.36 9.68
C LEU A 378 15.86 -4.24 10.12
N TRP A 379 16.40 -3.02 10.14
CA TRP A 379 15.61 -1.81 10.05
C TRP A 379 15.82 -1.18 8.68
N VAL A 380 14.73 -0.74 8.06
CA VAL A 380 14.77 0.02 6.82
C VAL A 380 14.02 1.33 7.00
N ARG A 381 14.56 2.41 6.46
CA ARG A 381 13.92 3.73 6.46
C ARG A 381 13.80 4.23 5.03
N ARG A 382 12.59 4.61 4.64
CA ARG A 382 12.28 5.26 3.35
C ARG A 382 12.69 6.73 3.38
N ASP A 383 12.78 7.34 2.22
CA ASP A 383 13.19 8.75 2.08
C ASP A 383 12.20 9.74 2.71
N ASP A 384 10.92 9.35 2.82
CA ASP A 384 9.87 10.08 3.57
C ASP A 384 10.03 10.01 5.10
N GLY A 385 11.05 9.29 5.59
CA GLY A 385 11.33 9.08 7.01
C GLY A 385 10.53 7.95 7.66
N GLU A 386 9.66 7.25 6.92
CA GLU A 386 8.94 6.09 7.44
C GLU A 386 9.90 4.92 7.70
N ILE A 387 9.74 4.27 8.86
CA ILE A 387 10.64 3.22 9.33
C ILE A 387 9.84 1.93 9.40
N PHE A 388 10.42 0.86 8.87
CA PHE A 388 9.88 -0.48 8.93
C PHE A 388 10.89 -1.43 9.56
N ALA A 389 10.38 -2.35 10.37
CA ALA A 389 11.13 -3.52 10.76
C ALA A 389 11.04 -4.55 9.62
N VAL A 390 12.13 -5.28 9.36
CA VAL A 390 12.15 -6.38 8.39
C VAL A 390 12.53 -7.65 9.12
N GLU A 391 11.73 -8.69 8.92
CA GLU A 391 12.00 -10.03 9.46
C GLU A 391 12.24 -11.02 8.32
N VAL A 392 13.39 -11.69 8.35
CA VAL A 392 13.81 -12.66 7.35
C VAL A 392 13.64 -14.05 7.92
N GLU A 393 12.60 -14.74 7.48
CA GLU A 393 12.19 -16.00 8.08
C GLU A 393 12.61 -17.19 7.23
N CYS A 394 13.58 -17.96 7.72
CA CYS A 394 14.08 -19.16 7.07
C CYS A 394 13.48 -20.46 7.59
N GLN A 395 12.61 -20.45 8.63
CA GLN A 395 12.03 -21.65 9.25
C GLN A 395 10.52 -21.53 9.51
N THR A 396 9.84 -20.64 8.77
CA THR A 396 8.48 -20.17 9.06
C THR A 396 7.46 -21.31 9.20
N ARG A 397 7.56 -22.39 8.41
CA ARG A 397 6.64 -23.53 8.47
C ARG A 397 6.83 -24.42 9.70
N SER A 398 8.06 -24.56 10.19
CA SER A 398 8.34 -25.40 11.36
C SER A 398 8.29 -24.62 12.67
N LYS A 399 8.32 -23.27 12.62
CA LYS A 399 8.26 -22.38 13.79
C LYS A 399 7.41 -21.12 13.57
N PRO A 400 6.13 -21.24 13.19
CA PRO A 400 5.28 -20.08 12.90
C PRO A 400 5.08 -19.14 14.10
N ALA A 401 5.07 -19.68 15.32
CA ALA A 401 4.92 -18.89 16.54
C ALA A 401 6.01 -17.82 16.72
N SER A 402 7.25 -18.10 16.32
CA SER A 402 8.35 -17.14 16.41
C SER A 402 8.10 -15.92 15.52
N VAL A 403 7.62 -16.16 14.30
CA VAL A 403 7.31 -15.11 13.33
C VAL A 403 6.22 -14.20 13.87
N TYR A 404 5.14 -14.78 14.39
CA TYR A 404 4.06 -14.03 15.02
C TYR A 404 4.50 -13.23 16.24
N THR A 405 5.38 -13.80 17.06
CA THR A 405 5.97 -13.11 18.22
C THR A 405 6.74 -11.86 17.79
N ASN A 406 7.48 -11.95 16.68
CA ASN A 406 8.22 -10.81 16.10
C ASN A 406 7.27 -9.74 15.55
N LEU A 407 6.25 -10.11 14.78
CA LEU A 407 5.22 -9.19 14.27
C LEU A 407 4.52 -8.45 15.42
N ILE A 408 4.08 -9.18 16.45
CA ILE A 408 3.43 -8.60 17.63
C ILE A 408 4.35 -7.60 18.32
N ARG A 409 5.63 -7.94 18.52
CA ARG A 409 6.60 -7.06 19.17
C ARG A 409 6.69 -5.71 18.47
N GLN A 410 6.76 -5.73 17.14
CA GLN A 410 6.87 -4.53 16.33
C GLN A 410 5.56 -3.74 16.31
N ALA A 411 4.42 -4.44 16.27
CA ALA A 411 3.10 -3.82 16.42
C ALA A 411 2.93 -3.14 17.78
N VAL A 412 3.47 -3.71 18.87
CA VAL A 412 3.52 -3.08 20.21
C VAL A 412 4.38 -1.81 20.20
N TRP A 413 5.47 -1.79 19.42
CA TRP A 413 6.30 -0.60 19.25
C TRP A 413 5.68 0.45 18.30
N GLY A 414 4.61 0.10 17.58
CA GLY A 414 3.92 0.95 16.62
C GLY A 414 4.55 0.98 15.21
N TYR A 415 5.31 -0.05 14.84
CA TYR A 415 5.94 -0.19 13.52
C TYR A 415 5.33 -1.34 12.74
N LYS A 416 5.09 -1.13 11.44
CA LYS A 416 4.74 -2.20 10.51
C LYS A 416 5.97 -3.01 10.13
N THR A 417 5.74 -4.25 9.74
CA THR A 417 6.76 -5.22 9.34
C THR A 417 6.77 -5.42 7.83
N ILE A 418 7.95 -5.45 7.22
CA ILE A 418 8.15 -6.09 5.92
C ILE A 418 8.57 -7.54 6.19
N SER A 419 7.73 -8.50 5.79
CA SER A 419 7.97 -9.92 6.02
C SER A 419 8.68 -10.53 4.82
N VAL A 420 9.84 -11.15 5.03
CA VAL A 420 10.58 -11.86 3.98
C VAL A 420 10.64 -13.34 4.29
N ILE A 421 10.05 -14.17 3.44
CA ILE A 421 10.02 -15.63 3.63
C ILE A 421 11.02 -16.29 2.68
N VAL A 422 11.96 -17.04 3.24
CA VAL A 422 13.04 -17.66 2.47
C VAL A 422 12.63 -19.06 2.01
N ALA A 423 12.77 -19.32 0.71
CA ALA A 423 12.47 -20.60 0.11
C ALA A 423 13.40 -21.70 0.65
N GLN A 424 12.78 -22.81 1.06
CA GLN A 424 13.50 -24.00 1.51
C GLN A 424 13.60 -25.05 0.42
N LYS A 425 14.53 -25.99 0.62
CA LYS A 425 14.56 -27.24 -0.14
C LYS A 425 13.58 -28.23 0.46
N ASP A 426 12.83 -28.90 -0.40
CA ASP A 426 12.01 -30.05 -0.04
C ASP A 426 12.88 -31.30 0.23
N ASP A 427 12.23 -32.39 0.65
CA ASP A 427 12.89 -33.67 0.97
C ASP A 427 13.61 -34.28 -0.25
N ASP A 428 13.20 -33.91 -1.46
CA ASP A 428 13.79 -34.33 -2.73
C ASP A 428 14.94 -33.41 -3.18
N GLY A 429 15.23 -32.34 -2.41
CA GLY A 429 16.29 -31.38 -2.65
C GLY A 429 15.95 -30.25 -3.63
N ASN A 430 14.72 -30.17 -4.10
CA ASN A 430 14.23 -29.10 -4.97
C ASN A 430 13.85 -27.88 -4.13
N THR A 431 14.10 -26.68 -4.65
CA THR A 431 13.69 -25.44 -3.95
C THR A 431 12.25 -25.11 -4.28
N GLU A 432 11.49 -24.77 -3.23
CA GLU A 432 10.07 -24.49 -3.38
C GLU A 432 9.83 -23.26 -4.26
N SER A 433 8.71 -23.29 -5.00
CA SER A 433 8.26 -22.16 -5.81
C SER A 433 7.94 -20.95 -4.94
N LEU A 434 8.45 -19.77 -5.32
CA LEU A 434 8.18 -18.51 -4.63
C LEU A 434 6.68 -18.18 -4.59
N ASP A 435 5.92 -18.46 -5.65
CA ASP A 435 4.46 -18.24 -5.68
C ASP A 435 3.72 -19.12 -4.65
N THR A 436 4.16 -20.37 -4.53
CA THR A 436 3.58 -21.31 -3.56
C THR A 436 3.90 -20.88 -2.13
N LEU A 437 5.14 -20.42 -1.92
CA LEU A 437 5.61 -19.89 -0.64
C LEU A 437 4.86 -18.60 -0.25
N GLY A 438 4.71 -17.67 -1.19
CA GLY A 438 3.97 -16.41 -1.01
C GLY A 438 2.50 -16.65 -0.69
N THR A 439 1.85 -17.56 -1.42
CA THR A 439 0.46 -17.96 -1.14
C THR A 439 0.31 -18.54 0.28
N TRP A 440 1.26 -19.39 0.70
CA TRP A 440 1.25 -19.96 2.04
C TRP A 440 1.47 -18.88 3.11
N ALA A 441 2.41 -17.97 2.90
CA ALA A 441 2.74 -16.90 3.83
C ALA A 441 1.58 -15.92 3.99
N LEU A 442 0.97 -15.47 2.89
CA LEU A 442 -0.21 -14.62 2.90
C LEU A 442 -1.36 -15.28 3.66
N LYS A 443 -1.62 -16.58 3.44
CA LYS A 443 -2.66 -17.32 4.16
C LYS A 443 -2.38 -17.38 5.67
N SER A 444 -1.13 -17.54 6.04
CA SER A 444 -0.68 -17.61 7.44
C SER A 444 -0.81 -16.26 8.15
N LEU A 445 -0.53 -15.15 7.47
CA LEU A 445 -0.74 -13.79 7.99
C LEU A 445 -2.22 -13.40 8.03
N ALA A 446 -3.00 -13.79 7.01
CA ALA A 446 -4.42 -13.54 6.93
C ALA A 446 -5.21 -14.26 8.02
N VAL A 447 -4.81 -15.49 8.35
CA VAL A 447 -5.42 -16.33 9.40
C VAL A 447 -4.32 -17.04 10.20
N PRO A 448 -3.75 -16.40 11.24
CA PRO A 448 -2.59 -16.89 12.00
C PRO A 448 -2.97 -17.96 13.04
N MET A 449 -3.70 -18.98 12.59
CA MET A 449 -4.28 -20.04 13.43
C MET A 449 -3.84 -21.40 12.89
N GLU A 450 -3.48 -22.33 13.78
CA GLU A 450 -3.02 -23.66 13.36
C GLU A 450 -4.19 -24.53 12.89
N HIS A 451 -5.24 -24.57 13.70
CA HIS A 451 -6.46 -25.31 13.42
C HIS A 451 -7.67 -24.56 13.95
N ARG A 452 -8.81 -24.75 13.28
CA ARG A 452 -10.08 -24.08 13.57
C ARG A 452 -11.12 -25.14 13.86
N ASP A 453 -11.38 -25.38 15.14
CA ASP A 453 -12.51 -26.19 15.59
C ASP A 453 -13.79 -25.32 15.60
N PRO A 454 -15.00 -25.91 15.56
CA PRO A 454 -16.24 -25.15 15.65
C PRO A 454 -16.40 -24.30 16.92
N THR A 455 -15.70 -24.63 18.01
CA THR A 455 -15.87 -23.97 19.33
C THR A 455 -14.60 -23.32 19.88
N LYS A 456 -13.43 -23.64 19.31
CA LYS A 456 -12.12 -23.18 19.80
C LYS A 456 -11.09 -23.13 18.67
N THR A 457 -9.96 -22.49 18.92
CA THR A 457 -8.91 -22.28 17.92
C THR A 457 -7.58 -22.80 18.43
N GLN A 458 -6.93 -23.69 17.70
CA GLN A 458 -5.63 -24.24 18.07
C GLN A 458 -4.53 -23.22 17.77
N LEU A 459 -3.64 -23.04 18.74
CA LEU A 459 -2.52 -22.11 18.68
C LEU A 459 -1.22 -22.84 18.40
N HIS A 460 -0.33 -22.18 17.66
CA HIS A 460 1.04 -22.63 17.48
C HIS A 460 1.84 -22.59 18.79
N ASN A 461 2.71 -23.59 18.99
CA ASN A 461 3.65 -23.63 20.10
C ASN A 461 4.82 -22.66 19.89
N GLY A 462 5.12 -21.88 20.92
CA GLY A 462 6.29 -21.03 21.02
C GLY A 462 7.56 -21.79 21.43
N THR A 463 8.61 -21.02 21.67
CA THR A 463 9.90 -21.51 22.14
C THR A 463 10.03 -21.36 23.66
N GLY A 464 11.00 -22.04 24.26
CA GLY A 464 11.19 -22.03 25.72
C GLY A 464 10.30 -23.01 26.46
N THR A 465 10.22 -22.89 27.79
CA THR A 465 9.49 -23.81 28.66
C THR A 465 8.77 -23.02 29.72
N ILE A 466 7.56 -23.44 30.09
CA ILE A 466 6.81 -22.78 31.16
C ILE A 466 7.42 -23.15 32.51
N VAL A 467 7.77 -22.14 33.31
CA VAL A 467 8.29 -22.28 34.67
C VAL A 467 7.36 -21.50 35.60
N VAL A 468 6.84 -22.15 36.63
CA VAL A 468 5.97 -21.53 37.64
C VAL A 468 6.55 -21.85 39.01
N ASP A 469 6.73 -20.84 39.85
CA ASP A 469 7.35 -20.95 41.18
C ASP A 469 8.72 -21.67 41.16
N GLY A 470 9.52 -21.40 40.12
CA GLY A 470 10.83 -22.03 39.93
C GLY A 470 10.79 -23.52 39.51
N LYS A 471 9.59 -24.06 39.21
CA LYS A 471 9.38 -25.43 38.75
C LYS A 471 8.98 -25.45 37.28
N THR A 472 9.69 -26.22 36.46
CA THR A 472 9.40 -26.36 35.03
C THR A 472 8.26 -27.34 34.82
N MET A 473 7.27 -26.97 34.02
CA MET A 473 6.11 -27.80 33.70
C MET A 473 6.47 -28.90 32.69
N LEU A 474 5.96 -30.11 32.94
CA LEU A 474 6.17 -31.30 32.12
C LEU A 474 4.83 -31.85 31.61
N LEU A 475 4.82 -32.35 30.38
CA LEU A 475 3.69 -33.10 29.86
C LEU A 475 3.63 -34.50 30.49
N PRO A 476 2.44 -35.13 30.53
CA PRO A 476 2.32 -36.53 30.92
C PRO A 476 3.22 -37.44 30.08
N GLU A 477 3.60 -38.59 30.63
CA GLU A 477 4.41 -39.59 29.95
C GLU A 477 3.77 -40.01 28.62
N GLY A 478 4.58 -40.10 27.56
CA GLY A 478 4.12 -40.46 26.21
C GLY A 478 3.52 -39.32 25.38
N VAL A 479 3.37 -38.12 25.94
CA VAL A 479 2.89 -36.94 25.20
C VAL A 479 4.08 -36.15 24.65
N SER A 480 4.15 -36.01 23.33
CA SER A 480 5.31 -35.45 22.62
C SER A 480 5.26 -33.95 22.38
N GLU A 481 4.09 -33.31 22.49
CA GLU A 481 3.93 -31.88 22.20
C GLU A 481 2.82 -31.23 23.02
N SER A 482 2.94 -29.91 23.19
CA SER A 482 1.90 -29.10 23.81
C SER A 482 0.80 -28.81 22.80
N ASN A 483 -0.46 -28.92 23.19
CA ASN A 483 -1.59 -28.66 22.30
C ASN A 483 -2.52 -27.62 22.94
N TRP A 484 -2.25 -26.37 22.62
CA TRP A 484 -2.93 -25.20 23.16
C TRP A 484 -4.09 -24.75 22.29
N TRP A 485 -5.18 -24.36 22.93
CA TRP A 485 -6.37 -23.82 22.31
C TRP A 485 -6.76 -22.51 22.96
N VAL A 486 -7.42 -21.62 22.22
CA VAL A 486 -8.11 -20.44 22.75
C VAL A 486 -9.61 -20.54 22.45
N THR A 487 -10.44 -20.13 23.40
CA THR A 487 -11.89 -20.07 23.26
C THR A 487 -12.37 -18.66 22.91
N CYS A 488 -13.64 -18.53 22.51
CA CYS A 488 -14.28 -17.24 22.27
C CYS A 488 -14.40 -16.35 23.52
N GLU A 489 -14.21 -16.93 24.71
CA GLU A 489 -14.23 -16.26 26.01
C GLU A 489 -12.82 -15.89 26.50
N ALA A 490 -11.83 -15.87 25.59
CA ALA A 490 -10.43 -15.58 25.89
C ALA A 490 -9.75 -16.55 26.87
N GLU A 491 -10.20 -17.81 26.94
CA GLU A 491 -9.55 -18.80 27.78
C GLU A 491 -8.56 -19.66 26.98
N PHE A 492 -7.32 -19.76 27.47
CA PHE A 492 -6.34 -20.71 26.98
C PHE A 492 -6.52 -22.07 27.65
N LEU A 493 -6.45 -23.13 26.85
CA LEU A 493 -6.60 -24.52 27.27
C LEU A 493 -5.47 -25.36 26.69
N LEU A 494 -4.66 -26.00 27.55
CA LEU A 494 -3.77 -27.08 27.13
C LEU A 494 -4.55 -28.39 27.18
N VAL A 495 -4.71 -29.08 26.05
CA VAL A 495 -5.59 -30.25 25.94
C VAL A 495 -4.84 -31.48 25.44
N HIS A 496 -5.07 -32.63 26.05
CA HIS A 496 -4.63 -33.93 25.55
C HIS A 496 -5.70 -34.99 25.81
N ASP A 497 -6.07 -35.77 24.79
CA ASP A 497 -7.13 -36.80 24.86
C ASP A 497 -8.44 -36.30 25.50
N GLY A 498 -8.85 -35.07 25.15
CA GLY A 498 -10.06 -34.43 25.67
C GLY A 498 -9.96 -33.97 27.14
N LYS A 499 -8.82 -34.15 27.80
CA LYS A 499 -8.57 -33.65 29.15
C LYS A 499 -7.88 -32.30 29.11
N ILE A 500 -8.34 -31.38 29.95
CA ILE A 500 -7.69 -30.09 30.18
C ILE A 500 -6.54 -30.32 31.15
N LEU A 501 -5.32 -30.09 30.67
CA LEU A 501 -4.08 -30.21 31.42
C LEU A 501 -3.64 -28.87 32.03
N ALA A 502 -4.00 -27.75 31.40
CA ALA A 502 -3.82 -26.42 31.97
C ALA A 502 -4.89 -25.47 31.42
N ARG A 503 -5.25 -24.45 32.19
CA ARG A 503 -6.16 -23.39 31.75
C ARG A 503 -5.84 -22.04 32.39
N GLY A 504 -6.18 -20.95 31.70
CA GLY A 504 -6.05 -19.61 32.22
C GLY A 504 -6.56 -18.56 31.24
N ASP A 505 -6.77 -17.34 31.72
CA ASP A 505 -7.18 -16.20 30.91
C ASP A 505 -6.05 -15.78 29.96
N ALA A 506 -6.36 -15.54 28.69
CA ALA A 506 -5.39 -15.15 27.66
C ALA A 506 -4.73 -13.78 27.93
N THR A 507 -5.33 -12.97 28.80
CA THR A 507 -4.80 -11.66 29.22
C THR A 507 -3.92 -11.76 30.47
N GLU A 508 -3.83 -12.93 31.11
CA GLU A 508 -2.98 -13.17 32.28
C GLU A 508 -1.67 -13.87 31.90
N PRO A 509 -0.57 -13.66 32.65
CA PRO A 509 0.70 -14.35 32.40
C PRO A 509 0.57 -15.86 32.72
N PHE A 510 1.43 -16.70 32.15
CA PHE A 510 1.33 -18.16 32.36
C PHE A 510 1.46 -18.55 33.83
N GLU A 511 2.13 -17.76 34.66
CA GLU A 511 2.26 -17.97 36.11
C GLU A 511 0.90 -17.97 36.83
N ALA A 512 -0.11 -17.27 36.29
CA ALA A 512 -1.46 -17.23 36.85
C ALA A 512 -2.33 -18.44 36.47
N PHE A 513 -1.82 -19.33 35.60
CA PHE A 513 -2.63 -20.41 35.04
C PHE A 513 -2.75 -21.58 36.03
N GLU A 514 -3.86 -22.29 35.95
CA GLU A 514 -4.04 -23.56 36.65
C GLU A 514 -3.33 -24.68 35.85
N PHE A 515 -2.32 -25.31 36.46
CA PHE A 515 -1.62 -26.45 35.86
C PHE A 515 -1.94 -27.77 36.58
N ASN A 516 -2.46 -28.72 35.82
CA ASN A 516 -2.74 -30.09 36.23
C ASN A 516 -1.66 -31.06 35.69
N LEU A 517 -0.39 -30.65 35.77
CA LEU A 517 0.75 -31.29 35.10
C LEU A 517 1.84 -31.74 36.09
N PRO A 518 2.63 -32.78 35.75
CA PRO A 518 3.91 -33.02 36.41
C PRO A 518 4.84 -31.81 36.26
N ARG A 519 5.79 -31.68 37.18
CA ARG A 519 6.73 -30.56 37.23
C ARG A 519 8.08 -31.03 37.73
N TYR A 520 9.15 -30.35 37.35
CA TYR A 520 10.48 -30.65 37.88
C TYR A 520 11.25 -29.41 38.28
N TYR A 521 12.17 -29.60 39.22
CA TYR A 521 13.09 -28.56 39.68
C TYR A 521 14.41 -29.20 40.11
N LYS A 522 15.44 -28.36 40.22
CA LYS A 522 16.76 -28.79 40.71
C LYS A 522 16.82 -28.58 42.23
N GLU A 523 17.24 -29.61 42.95
CA GLU A 523 17.48 -29.60 44.39
C GLU A 523 18.90 -30.13 44.65
N ASP A 524 19.76 -29.29 45.22
CA ASP A 524 21.21 -29.55 45.33
C ASP A 524 21.83 -29.98 43.98
N ASP A 525 22.35 -31.21 43.91
CA ASP A 525 23.01 -31.79 42.73
C ASP A 525 22.09 -32.73 41.91
N HIS A 526 20.80 -32.83 42.23
CA HIS A 526 19.85 -33.71 41.53
C HIS A 526 18.58 -32.98 41.08
N TYR A 527 17.83 -33.61 40.18
CA TYR A 527 16.56 -33.13 39.64
C TYR A 527 15.41 -33.95 40.20
N VAL A 528 14.41 -33.27 40.75
CA VAL A 528 13.23 -33.89 41.36
C VAL A 528 12.04 -33.70 40.43
N VAL A 529 11.38 -34.80 40.05
CA VAL A 529 10.12 -34.78 39.31
C VAL A 529 8.97 -35.06 40.27
N GLU A 530 8.04 -34.11 40.35
CA GLU A 530 6.79 -34.21 41.09
C GLU A 530 5.63 -34.47 40.12
N ASN A 531 4.63 -35.22 40.57
CA ASN A 531 3.35 -35.29 39.87
C ASN A 531 2.55 -33.98 40.06
N LYS A 532 1.38 -33.90 39.41
CA LYS A 532 0.49 -32.74 39.53
C LYS A 532 0.08 -32.36 40.95
N TYR A 533 0.10 -33.31 41.90
CA TYR A 533 -0.24 -33.07 43.31
C TYR A 533 0.96 -32.68 44.18
N GLY A 534 2.14 -32.44 43.59
CA GLY A 534 3.35 -32.06 44.31
C GLY A 534 4.03 -33.23 45.04
N LYS A 535 3.68 -34.48 44.71
CA LYS A 535 4.35 -35.66 45.27
C LYS A 535 5.50 -36.06 44.37
N THR A 536 6.70 -36.21 44.94
CA THR A 536 7.86 -36.77 44.25
C THR A 536 7.55 -38.13 43.64
N VAL A 537 7.80 -38.27 42.35
CA VAL A 537 7.66 -39.51 41.58
C VAL A 537 9.02 -40.14 41.36
N GLN A 538 10.00 -39.32 40.94
CA GLN A 538 11.32 -39.78 40.58
C GLN A 538 12.37 -38.68 40.78
N THR A 539 13.61 -39.10 40.99
CA THR A 539 14.78 -38.25 41.12
C THR A 539 15.83 -38.69 40.11
N TYR A 540 16.52 -37.74 39.49
CA TYR A 540 17.54 -37.97 38.47
C TYR A 540 18.80 -37.18 38.80
N GLU A 541 19.97 -37.76 38.51
CA GLU A 541 21.26 -37.05 38.64
C GLU A 541 21.48 -36.03 37.50
N ASP A 542 20.81 -36.23 36.36
CA ASP A 542 20.96 -35.41 35.16
C ASP A 542 19.57 -35.15 34.54
N ASP A 543 19.32 -33.90 34.16
CA ASP A 543 18.10 -33.39 33.52
C ASP A 543 17.81 -34.10 32.19
N SER A 544 18.85 -34.53 31.48
CA SER A 544 18.70 -35.29 30.22
C SER A 544 18.06 -36.67 30.38
N ASN A 545 18.01 -37.20 31.61
CA ASN A 545 17.35 -38.48 31.90
C ASN A 545 15.84 -38.33 32.17
N ILE A 546 15.31 -37.11 32.22
CA ILE A 546 13.88 -36.88 32.38
C ILE A 546 13.20 -37.17 31.03
N GLU A 547 12.47 -38.28 30.95
CA GLU A 547 11.80 -38.73 29.73
C GLU A 547 10.58 -37.88 29.35
N ASN A 548 9.99 -37.17 30.32
CA ASN A 548 8.85 -36.30 30.08
C ASN A 548 9.21 -35.13 29.15
N THR A 549 8.31 -34.84 28.21
CA THR A 549 8.45 -33.67 27.35
C THR A 549 8.12 -32.41 28.14
N ARG A 550 8.93 -31.35 28.00
CA ARG A 550 8.66 -30.05 28.63
C ARG A 550 7.51 -29.32 27.95
N VAL A 551 6.67 -28.66 28.75
CA VAL A 551 5.55 -27.86 28.20
C VAL A 551 6.11 -26.62 27.51
N ARG A 552 5.75 -26.45 26.24
CA ARG A 552 6.04 -25.25 25.47
C ARG A 552 4.91 -24.23 25.69
N PRO A 553 5.20 -22.92 25.83
CA PRO A 553 4.15 -21.91 25.80
C PRO A 553 3.47 -21.88 24.44
N CYS A 554 2.21 -21.43 24.35
CA CYS A 554 1.61 -21.06 23.07
C CYS A 554 2.07 -19.67 22.63
N HIS A 555 2.03 -19.40 21.32
CA HIS A 555 2.01 -18.02 20.86
C HIS A 555 0.76 -17.32 21.39
N ARG A 556 0.89 -16.05 21.80
CA ARG A 556 -0.23 -15.27 22.35
C ARG A 556 -0.82 -14.39 21.26
N PRO A 557 -1.98 -14.77 20.66
CA PRO A 557 -2.55 -13.96 19.59
C PRO A 557 -3.10 -12.65 20.13
N VAL A 558 -2.83 -11.54 19.45
CA VAL A 558 -3.35 -10.20 19.82
C VAL A 558 -4.55 -9.77 18.96
N ASP A 559 -4.73 -10.39 17.80
CA ASP A 559 -5.82 -10.11 16.86
C ASP A 559 -6.16 -11.39 16.08
N LEU A 560 -7.26 -11.36 15.33
CA LEU A 560 -7.74 -12.45 14.48
C LEU A 560 -6.98 -12.55 13.16
N SER A 561 -6.27 -11.49 12.75
CA SER A 561 -5.47 -11.41 11.52
C SER A 561 -4.29 -10.47 11.71
N TYR A 562 -3.15 -10.75 11.06
CA TYR A 562 -1.92 -9.96 11.16
C TYR A 562 -1.58 -9.16 9.91
N LEU A 563 -2.44 -9.16 8.89
CA LEU A 563 -2.24 -8.37 7.68
C LEU A 563 -2.00 -6.89 8.00
N ARG A 564 -2.72 -6.33 8.98
CA ARG A 564 -2.58 -4.94 9.40
C ARG A 564 -1.21 -4.59 10.02
N PHE A 565 -0.45 -5.60 10.46
CA PHE A 565 0.90 -5.42 11.00
C PHE A 565 1.96 -5.50 9.89
N VAL A 566 1.58 -5.96 8.70
CA VAL A 566 2.50 -6.20 7.59
C VAL A 566 2.30 -5.14 6.51
N GLU A 567 3.38 -4.46 6.15
CA GLU A 567 3.37 -3.51 5.04
C GLU A 567 3.53 -4.20 3.70
N ALA A 568 4.47 -5.14 3.62
CA ALA A 568 4.75 -5.88 2.40
C ALA A 568 5.23 -7.30 2.73
N LEU A 569 4.95 -8.21 1.80
CA LEU A 569 5.40 -9.60 1.84
C LEU A 569 6.34 -9.86 0.67
N TYR A 570 7.52 -10.40 0.96
CA TYR A 570 8.48 -10.85 -0.05
C TYR A 570 8.80 -12.32 0.13
N CYS A 571 9.15 -12.98 -0.97
CA CYS A 571 9.73 -14.32 -0.97
C CYS A 571 11.14 -14.27 -1.57
N TYR A 572 12.07 -15.00 -0.96
CA TYR A 572 13.48 -14.99 -1.33
C TYR A 572 13.97 -16.40 -1.69
N ASP A 573 14.49 -16.60 -2.91
CA ASP A 573 15.12 -17.86 -3.33
C ASP A 573 16.64 -17.79 -3.07
N PRO A 574 17.19 -18.62 -2.17
CA PRO A 574 18.62 -18.60 -1.85
C PRO A 574 19.53 -19.11 -2.98
N ASN A 575 19.02 -19.88 -3.96
CA ASN A 575 19.81 -20.39 -5.08
C ASN A 575 19.91 -19.37 -6.21
N THR A 576 18.78 -18.79 -6.62
CA THR A 576 18.74 -17.77 -7.69
C THR A 576 19.11 -16.39 -7.14
N LYS A 577 19.05 -16.21 -5.81
CA LYS A 577 19.20 -14.94 -5.09
C LYS A 577 18.13 -13.91 -5.47
N GLU A 578 16.98 -14.37 -5.95
CA GLU A 578 15.86 -13.51 -6.29
C GLU A 578 15.03 -13.18 -5.06
N LEU A 579 14.74 -11.91 -4.85
CA LEU A 579 13.78 -11.41 -3.87
C LEU A 579 12.58 -10.87 -4.64
N VAL A 580 11.39 -11.43 -4.41
CA VAL A 580 10.17 -11.13 -5.17
C VAL A 580 9.08 -10.69 -4.21
N GLN A 581 8.61 -9.45 -4.38
CA GLN A 581 7.43 -8.97 -3.67
C GLN A 581 6.20 -9.77 -4.12
N GLN A 582 5.44 -10.25 -3.15
CA GLN A 582 4.22 -11.02 -3.38
C GLN A 582 3.02 -10.08 -3.35
N GLU A 583 2.11 -10.25 -4.30
CA GLU A 583 0.82 -9.59 -4.22
C GLU A 583 0.04 -10.10 -2.99
N MET A 584 -0.46 -9.17 -2.17
CA MET A 584 -1.31 -9.50 -1.03
C MET A 584 -2.78 -9.62 -1.48
N THR A 585 -3.05 -10.46 -2.48
CA THR A 585 -4.37 -10.62 -3.09
C THR A 585 -4.92 -12.01 -2.82
N ALA A 586 -6.21 -12.11 -2.47
CA ALA A 586 -6.84 -13.40 -2.24
C ALA A 586 -7.42 -14.00 -3.52
N GLN A 587 -7.52 -15.33 -3.59
CA GLN A 587 -8.05 -16.04 -4.77
C GLN A 587 -9.50 -15.67 -5.15
N TRP A 588 -10.27 -15.11 -4.22
CA TRP A 588 -11.62 -14.63 -4.51
C TRP A 588 -11.64 -13.24 -5.14
N ASP A 589 -10.52 -12.54 -5.22
CA ASP A 589 -10.37 -11.20 -5.81
C ASP A 589 -10.46 -11.24 -7.33
N VAL A 590 -11.67 -11.50 -7.82
CA VAL A 590 -11.99 -11.55 -9.25
C VAL A 590 -12.71 -10.27 -9.68
N GLU A 591 -12.65 -9.94 -10.98
CA GLU A 591 -13.29 -8.73 -11.53
C GLU A 591 -14.80 -8.66 -11.24
N GLN A 592 -15.48 -9.82 -11.27
CA GLN A 592 -16.92 -9.89 -11.04
C GLN A 592 -17.27 -9.59 -9.57
N ALA A 593 -17.70 -8.35 -9.33
CA ALA A 593 -17.98 -7.83 -7.98
C ALA A 593 -18.93 -8.70 -7.15
N SER A 594 -19.98 -9.30 -7.74
CA SER A 594 -20.89 -10.18 -7.01
C SER A 594 -20.20 -11.43 -6.46
N THR A 595 -19.38 -12.09 -7.29
CA THR A 595 -18.64 -13.30 -6.94
C THR A 595 -17.56 -12.99 -5.92
N ARG A 596 -16.83 -11.89 -6.12
CA ARG A 596 -15.83 -11.38 -5.19
C ARG A 596 -16.42 -11.10 -3.81
N ASN A 597 -17.49 -10.31 -3.76
CA ASN A 597 -18.15 -9.89 -2.52
C ASN A 597 -18.75 -11.08 -1.75
N GLU A 598 -19.35 -12.04 -2.46
CA GLU A 598 -19.93 -13.22 -1.83
C GLU A 598 -18.84 -14.11 -1.19
N LYS A 599 -17.81 -14.46 -1.97
CA LYS A 599 -16.73 -15.36 -1.52
C LYS A 599 -15.90 -14.74 -0.40
N SER A 600 -15.55 -13.46 -0.52
CA SER A 600 -14.78 -12.74 0.52
C SER A 600 -15.52 -12.71 1.84
N HIS A 601 -16.81 -12.38 1.83
CA HIS A 601 -17.62 -12.32 3.04
C HIS A 601 -17.85 -13.73 3.64
N GLN A 602 -18.09 -14.75 2.81
CA GLN A 602 -18.20 -16.12 3.29
C GLN A 602 -16.90 -16.57 3.98
N GLN A 603 -15.76 -16.38 3.32
CA GLN A 603 -14.46 -16.77 3.87
C GLN A 603 -14.13 -16.04 5.16
N ALA A 604 -14.45 -14.74 5.27
CA ALA A 604 -14.23 -13.98 6.50
C ALA A 604 -15.04 -14.55 7.67
N PHE A 605 -16.31 -14.89 7.46
CA PHE A 605 -17.16 -15.45 8.50
C PHE A 605 -16.70 -16.86 8.92
N GLU A 606 -16.35 -17.73 7.95
CA GLU A 606 -15.79 -19.06 8.23
C GLU A 606 -14.44 -18.98 8.98
N ALA A 607 -13.62 -17.99 8.63
CA ALA A 607 -12.31 -17.79 9.22
C ALA A 607 -12.38 -17.27 10.66
N PHE A 608 -13.29 -16.33 10.96
CA PHE A 608 -13.23 -15.54 12.19
C PHE A 608 -14.35 -15.79 13.19
N LEU A 609 -15.44 -16.44 12.78
CA LEU A 609 -16.56 -16.75 13.67
C LEU A 609 -16.60 -18.24 14.03
N VAL A 610 -17.17 -18.51 15.20
CA VAL A 610 -17.39 -19.85 15.77
C VAL A 610 -18.79 -19.96 16.31
N GLU A 611 -19.29 -21.18 16.41
CA GLU A 611 -20.57 -21.45 17.07
C GLU A 611 -20.41 -21.24 18.58
N HIS A 612 -21.30 -20.45 19.16
CA HIS A 612 -21.32 -20.19 20.60
C HIS A 612 -22.76 -19.92 21.01
N GLU A 613 -23.28 -20.72 21.93
CA GLU A 613 -24.60 -20.48 22.52
C GLU A 613 -24.49 -19.29 23.46
N ASN A 614 -24.80 -18.10 22.93
CA ASN A 614 -24.80 -16.85 23.67
C ASN A 614 -26.19 -16.21 23.72
N ASP A 615 -26.51 -15.61 24.86
CA ASP A 615 -27.67 -14.71 25.00
C ASP A 615 -27.42 -13.38 24.28
N ASP A 616 -26.15 -12.99 24.12
CA ASP A 616 -25.70 -11.75 23.48
C ASP A 616 -25.07 -12.02 22.10
N PRO A 617 -25.81 -11.82 20.99
CA PRO A 617 -25.30 -12.06 19.64
C PRO A 617 -24.34 -10.95 19.19
N ILE A 618 -23.34 -11.28 18.36
CA ILE A 618 -22.46 -10.26 17.76
C ILE A 618 -23.30 -9.29 16.92
N LEU A 619 -23.15 -7.99 17.16
CA LEU A 619 -23.78 -6.97 16.33
C LEU A 619 -23.00 -6.79 15.03
N GLU A 620 -23.72 -6.60 13.91
CA GLU A 620 -23.05 -6.42 12.61
C GLU A 620 -22.12 -5.21 12.61
N ARG A 621 -22.40 -4.17 13.40
CA ARG A 621 -21.51 -3.00 13.54
C ARG A 621 -20.15 -3.34 14.19
N GLU A 622 -20.07 -4.42 14.97
CA GLU A 622 -18.86 -4.82 15.70
C GLU A 622 -17.92 -5.60 14.79
N CYS A 623 -18.47 -6.46 13.93
CA CYS A 623 -17.66 -7.24 12.99
C CYS A 623 -17.44 -6.56 11.63
N ARG A 624 -18.36 -5.69 11.19
CA ARG A 624 -18.28 -5.04 9.86
C ARG A 624 -16.97 -4.29 9.61
N PRO A 625 -16.47 -3.40 10.50
CA PRO A 625 -15.25 -2.64 10.22
C PRO A 625 -14.04 -3.56 10.00
N PHE A 626 -13.85 -4.53 10.89
CA PHE A 626 -12.78 -5.52 10.81
C PHE A 626 -12.86 -6.35 9.52
N ILE A 627 -14.03 -6.89 9.20
CA ILE A 627 -14.20 -7.73 8.01
C ILE A 627 -13.98 -6.92 6.73
N LYS A 628 -14.48 -5.68 6.66
CA LYS A 628 -14.26 -4.82 5.48
C LYS A 628 -12.78 -4.48 5.29
N ASP A 629 -12.09 -4.19 6.37
CA ASP A 629 -10.65 -3.88 6.36
C ASP A 629 -9.83 -5.10 5.92
N TRP A 630 -10.12 -6.27 6.48
CA TRP A 630 -9.49 -7.54 6.08
C TRP A 630 -9.71 -7.87 4.60
N ILE A 631 -10.93 -7.67 4.08
CA ILE A 631 -11.23 -7.86 2.65
C ILE A 631 -10.46 -6.86 1.79
N ALA A 632 -10.39 -5.59 2.20
CA ALA A 632 -9.70 -4.56 1.43
C ALA A 632 -8.19 -4.82 1.33
N GLN A 633 -7.56 -5.29 2.41
CA GLN A 633 -6.14 -5.68 2.40
C GLN A 633 -5.84 -6.91 1.54
N LEU A 634 -6.86 -7.61 1.07
CA LEU A 634 -6.76 -8.80 0.24
C LEU A 634 -7.34 -8.61 -1.18
N SER A 635 -7.66 -7.37 -1.57
CA SER A 635 -8.30 -7.04 -2.85
C SER A 635 -7.58 -5.91 -3.57
N THR A 636 -7.41 -6.06 -4.88
CA THR A 636 -6.97 -5.01 -5.81
C THR A 636 -8.06 -4.00 -6.15
N HIS A 637 -9.29 -4.22 -5.66
CA HIS A 637 -10.46 -3.39 -5.93
C HIS A 637 -10.76 -2.46 -4.76
N ASP A 638 -11.54 -1.41 -5.02
CA ASP A 638 -12.02 -0.49 -3.97
C ASP A 638 -12.68 -1.22 -2.79
N HIS A 639 -12.62 -0.59 -1.61
CA HIS A 639 -13.23 -1.09 -0.38
C HIS A 639 -14.65 -1.63 -0.62
N PRO A 640 -14.98 -2.82 -0.10
CA PRO A 640 -16.28 -3.42 -0.33
C PRO A 640 -17.41 -2.51 0.16
N GLY A 641 -18.43 -2.33 -0.66
CA GLY A 641 -19.64 -1.58 -0.29
C GLY A 641 -20.42 -2.26 0.84
N ASN A 642 -21.38 -1.54 1.45
CA ASN A 642 -22.20 -2.13 2.53
C ASN A 642 -23.18 -3.22 2.02
N ASN A 643 -23.33 -3.35 0.71
CA ASN A 643 -24.14 -4.38 0.04
C ASN A 643 -23.63 -5.81 0.29
N ILE A 644 -22.37 -6.01 0.70
CA ILE A 644 -21.85 -7.34 1.04
C ILE A 644 -22.57 -7.97 2.24
N PHE A 645 -23.05 -7.15 3.18
CA PHE A 645 -23.84 -7.58 4.34
C PHE A 645 -25.35 -7.68 4.05
N GLY A 646 -25.76 -7.40 2.80
CA GLY A 646 -27.14 -7.38 2.33
C GLY A 646 -27.33 -8.25 1.08
N ASN A 647 -27.43 -7.62 -0.09
CA ASN A 647 -27.85 -8.28 -1.33
C ASN A 647 -26.88 -9.36 -1.86
N TYR A 648 -25.59 -9.31 -1.48
CA TYR A 648 -24.59 -10.30 -1.91
C TYR A 648 -24.34 -11.40 -0.87
N ARG A 649 -25.09 -11.40 0.24
CA ARG A 649 -24.92 -12.36 1.32
C ARG A 649 -25.77 -13.61 1.06
N LYS A 650 -25.12 -14.79 1.09
CA LYS A 650 -25.79 -16.10 1.23
C LYS A 650 -26.10 -16.41 2.70
N ASP A 651 -27.06 -17.30 2.93
CA ASP A 651 -27.50 -17.72 4.27
C ASP A 651 -26.60 -18.82 4.87
N TYR A 652 -25.31 -18.53 5.09
CA TYR A 652 -24.40 -19.45 5.80
C TYR A 652 -24.42 -19.27 7.32
N TYR A 653 -24.86 -18.12 7.85
CA TYR A 653 -25.15 -17.93 9.28
C TYR A 653 -26.55 -17.33 9.48
N PRO A 654 -27.23 -17.54 10.61
CA PRO A 654 -28.46 -16.79 10.92
C PRO A 654 -28.16 -15.29 11.07
N ARG A 655 -29.03 -14.44 10.52
CA ARG A 655 -28.99 -12.98 10.72
C ARG A 655 -30.34 -12.50 11.19
N LYS A 656 -30.39 -11.81 12.33
CA LYS A 656 -31.64 -11.26 12.91
C LYS A 656 -31.49 -9.77 13.16
N ARG A 657 -32.61 -9.10 13.47
CA ARG A 657 -32.57 -7.74 14.03
C ARG A 657 -32.97 -7.81 15.49
N ILE A 658 -32.16 -7.23 16.37
CA ILE A 658 -32.42 -7.17 17.80
C ILE A 658 -32.55 -5.72 18.25
N SER A 659 -33.25 -5.51 19.36
CA SER A 659 -33.42 -4.18 19.95
C SER A 659 -32.19 -3.81 20.78
N THR A 660 -31.57 -2.69 20.49
CA THR A 660 -30.46 -2.12 21.27
C THR A 660 -30.78 -0.68 21.68
N LYS A 661 -29.85 -0.03 22.41
CA LYS A 661 -29.95 1.41 22.73
C LYS A 661 -29.96 2.33 21.51
N PHE A 662 -29.57 1.84 20.33
CA PHE A 662 -29.55 2.59 19.07
C PHE A 662 -30.68 2.17 18.10
N GLY A 663 -31.63 1.36 18.56
CA GLY A 663 -32.77 0.89 17.77
C GLY A 663 -32.62 -0.57 17.33
N MET A 664 -33.28 -0.94 16.22
CA MET A 664 -33.25 -2.31 15.70
C MET A 664 -32.02 -2.56 14.84
N GLU A 665 -31.01 -3.25 15.38
CA GLU A 665 -29.73 -3.48 14.72
C GLU A 665 -29.59 -4.92 14.21
N PRO A 666 -28.98 -5.15 13.03
CA PRO A 666 -28.63 -6.49 12.59
C PRO A 666 -27.61 -7.17 13.51
N SER A 667 -27.81 -8.46 13.78
CA SER A 667 -26.95 -9.29 14.61
C SER A 667 -26.87 -10.73 14.10
N TYR A 668 -25.87 -11.45 14.58
CA TYR A 668 -25.60 -12.85 14.26
C TYR A 668 -25.72 -13.71 15.52
N PRO A 669 -26.90 -14.31 15.79
CA PRO A 669 -27.11 -15.15 16.96
C PRO A 669 -26.52 -16.54 16.81
N GLY A 670 -26.06 -17.10 17.94
CA GLY A 670 -25.47 -18.44 18.00
C GLY A 670 -24.02 -18.48 17.49
N VAL A 671 -23.39 -17.32 17.32
CA VAL A 671 -21.99 -17.22 16.94
C VAL A 671 -21.26 -16.16 17.75
N SER A 672 -19.96 -16.35 17.92
CA SER A 672 -19.02 -15.39 18.51
C SER A 672 -17.77 -15.26 17.63
N PHE A 673 -16.92 -14.29 17.89
CA PHE A 673 -15.56 -14.31 17.34
C PHE A 673 -14.81 -15.52 17.89
N ARG A 674 -13.85 -16.05 17.12
CA ARG A 674 -13.01 -17.17 17.55
C ARG A 674 -12.34 -16.95 18.90
N TYR A 675 -11.95 -15.71 19.14
CA TYR A 675 -11.47 -15.15 20.40
C TYR A 675 -11.56 -13.62 20.31
N PRO A 676 -11.60 -12.90 21.43
CA PRO A 676 -11.66 -11.44 21.42
C PRO A 676 -10.45 -10.84 20.69
N ARG A 677 -10.65 -9.68 20.06
CA ARG A 677 -9.55 -8.89 19.50
C ARG A 677 -8.90 -8.05 20.59
N GLY A 678 -7.61 -7.75 20.46
CA GLY A 678 -6.90 -6.95 21.46
C GLY A 678 -6.54 -7.72 22.73
N LEU A 679 -6.29 -9.03 22.61
CA LEU A 679 -5.79 -9.82 23.74
C LEU A 679 -4.36 -9.38 24.05
N VAL A 680 -4.17 -8.82 25.24
CA VAL A 680 -2.89 -8.28 25.69
C VAL A 680 -2.65 -8.76 27.11
N SER A 681 -1.44 -9.22 27.37
CA SER A 681 -0.99 -9.73 28.66
C SER A 681 0.31 -9.07 29.10
N PRO A 682 0.64 -9.08 30.40
CA PRO A 682 1.85 -8.42 30.92
C PRO A 682 3.17 -8.97 30.35
N ASP A 683 3.17 -10.22 29.89
CA ASP A 683 4.30 -10.90 29.26
C ASP A 683 4.31 -10.78 27.73
N LEU A 684 3.46 -9.91 27.15
CA LEU A 684 3.40 -9.68 25.71
C LEU A 684 4.77 -9.18 25.20
N PRO A 685 5.30 -9.78 24.10
CA PRO A 685 6.56 -9.35 23.51
C PRO A 685 6.54 -7.85 23.16
N GLY A 686 7.59 -7.11 23.54
CA GLY A 686 7.77 -5.71 23.15
C GLY A 686 7.41 -4.68 24.21
N LEU A 687 6.68 -5.06 25.26
CA LEU A 687 6.21 -4.12 26.31
C LEU A 687 7.34 -3.54 27.17
N ASP A 688 8.37 -4.34 27.44
CA ASP A 688 9.52 -3.99 28.28
C ASP A 688 10.77 -3.59 27.46
N THR A 689 10.68 -3.69 26.14
CA THR A 689 11.77 -3.41 25.21
C THR A 689 11.46 -2.19 24.35
N LYS A 690 12.49 -1.66 23.69
CA LYS A 690 12.37 -0.54 22.76
C LYS A 690 13.10 -0.86 21.45
N PRO A 691 12.64 -0.32 20.31
CA PRO A 691 13.43 -0.29 19.09
C PRO A 691 14.80 0.34 19.34
N ILE A 692 15.80 -0.14 18.61
CA ILE A 692 17.14 0.44 18.61
C ILE A 692 17.50 0.74 17.17
N PHE A 693 17.61 2.02 16.88
CA PHE A 693 17.93 2.54 15.56
C PHE A 693 19.42 2.90 15.45
N PRO A 694 19.97 3.02 14.23
CA PRO A 694 21.28 3.62 14.02
C PRO A 694 21.36 5.04 14.58
N ASP A 695 22.47 5.39 15.24
CA ASP A 695 22.70 6.75 15.77
C ASP A 695 22.54 7.84 14.68
N ARG A 696 22.88 7.50 13.43
CA ARG A 696 22.73 8.39 12.27
C ARG A 696 21.28 8.76 11.92
N TRP A 697 20.28 8.01 12.39
CA TRP A 697 18.87 8.35 12.14
C TRP A 697 18.38 9.49 13.03
N ASN A 698 19.10 9.80 14.11
CA ASN A 698 18.84 10.92 15.02
C ASN A 698 17.37 11.04 15.45
N ILE A 699 16.79 9.92 15.90
CA ILE A 699 15.38 9.85 16.35
C ILE A 699 15.34 10.24 17.83
N ALA A 700 14.49 11.22 18.16
CA ALA A 700 14.31 11.64 19.54
C ALA A 700 13.76 10.49 20.40
N ALA A 701 14.16 10.41 21.67
CA ALA A 701 13.85 9.25 22.53
C ALA A 701 12.34 9.05 22.74
N GLU A 702 11.58 10.13 22.66
CA GLU A 702 10.11 10.19 22.66
C GLU A 702 9.48 9.60 21.39
N ASP A 703 10.13 9.73 20.24
CA ASP A 703 9.63 9.30 18.92
C ASP A 703 10.03 7.86 18.55
N VAL A 704 10.90 7.24 19.36
CA VAL A 704 11.35 5.84 19.19
C VAL A 704 10.20 4.84 19.31
N LEU A 705 9.12 5.21 19.99
CA LEU A 705 7.96 4.35 20.19
C LEU A 705 6.73 5.11 19.70
N ARG A 706 5.97 4.49 18.83
CA ARG A 706 4.75 5.04 18.25
C ARG A 706 3.53 4.45 18.96
N GLU A 707 2.35 4.95 18.60
CA GLU A 707 1.09 4.35 19.03
C GLU A 707 1.04 2.86 18.60
N PRO A 708 0.68 1.93 19.50
CA PRO A 708 0.60 0.51 19.15
C PRO A 708 -0.40 0.25 18.03
N LEU A 709 -0.09 -0.70 17.15
CA LEU A 709 -1.00 -1.10 16.07
C LEU A 709 -2.09 -2.08 16.52
N ILE A 710 -2.06 -2.51 17.79
CA ILE A 710 -2.96 -3.53 18.36
C ILE A 710 -4.35 -2.94 18.58
N TYR A 711 -5.39 -3.69 18.17
CA TYR A 711 -6.77 -3.26 18.35
C TYR A 711 -7.11 -3.03 19.84
N GLY A 712 -7.60 -1.83 20.16
CA GLY A 712 -8.06 -1.50 21.51
C GLY A 712 -6.95 -1.32 22.54
N LEU A 713 -5.70 -1.14 22.10
CA LEU A 713 -4.58 -0.76 22.94
C LEU A 713 -4.08 0.62 22.50
N ASP A 714 -4.57 1.67 23.18
CA ASP A 714 -4.24 3.05 22.80
C ASP A 714 -2.85 3.43 23.33
N ASP A 715 -2.47 2.96 24.52
CA ASP A 715 -1.13 3.12 25.09
C ASP A 715 -0.65 1.83 25.77
N ARG A 716 0.61 1.47 25.55
CA ARG A 716 1.27 0.29 26.16
C ARG A 716 1.26 0.28 27.71
N SER A 717 1.16 1.45 28.35
CA SER A 717 1.09 1.59 29.80
C SER A 717 -0.23 1.07 30.36
N GLU A 718 -1.28 1.00 29.53
CA GLU A 718 -2.58 0.43 29.92
C GLU A 718 -2.46 -1.03 30.36
N VAL A 719 -1.51 -1.78 29.78
CA VAL A 719 -1.24 -3.17 30.16
C VAL A 719 -0.72 -3.29 31.58
N LYS A 720 0.09 -2.32 32.04
CA LYS A 720 0.60 -2.26 33.42
C LYS A 720 -0.43 -1.72 34.40
N SER A 721 -1.36 -0.89 33.94
CA SER A 721 -2.44 -0.36 34.78
C SER A 721 -3.51 -1.41 35.11
N LYS A 722 -3.82 -2.32 34.17
CA LYS A 722 -4.76 -3.43 34.41
C LYS A 722 -4.29 -4.40 35.49
N THR A 723 -2.97 -4.55 35.69
CA THR A 723 -2.38 -5.35 36.78
C THR A 723 -2.43 -4.64 38.13
N ALA A 724 -2.54 -3.30 38.16
CA ALA A 724 -2.71 -2.54 39.40
C ALA A 724 -4.19 -2.52 39.84
N ASP A 725 -5.12 -2.38 38.89
CA ASP A 725 -6.55 -2.36 39.19
C ASP A 725 -7.10 -3.74 39.61
N SER A 726 -6.48 -4.85 39.22
CA SER A 726 -6.84 -6.20 39.72
C SER A 726 -6.33 -6.50 41.13
N LEU A 727 -5.45 -5.63 41.69
CA LEU A 727 -4.97 -5.73 43.08
C LEU A 727 -5.77 -4.85 44.06
N ASP A 728 -6.66 -3.97 43.57
CA ASP A 728 -7.39 -2.99 44.40
C ASP A 728 -8.89 -3.32 44.61
N THR A 729 -9.33 -4.53 44.26
CA THR A 729 -10.62 -5.07 44.69
C THR A 729 -10.47 -6.37 45.46
N ASP A 730 -9.94 -6.27 46.69
CA ASP A 730 -10.40 -7.05 47.84
C ASP A 730 -9.80 -6.47 49.14
N ILE A 731 -10.50 -5.50 49.73
CA ILE A 731 -10.51 -5.23 51.19
C ILE A 731 -11.96 -5.14 51.67
#